data_AF-A0AAU5M221-F1
#
_entry.id   AF-A0AAU5M221-F1
#
_cell.length_a   1.000
_cell.length_b   1.000
_cell.length_c   1.000
_cell.angle_alpha   90.00
_cell.angle_beta   90.00
_cell.angle_gamma   90.00
#
_symmetry.space_group_name_H-M   'P 1'
#
loop_
_entity.id
_entity.type
_entity.pdbx_description
1 polymer ?
#
loop_
_entity_poly.entity_id
_entity_poly.type
_entity_poly.pdbx_seq_one_letter_code
_entity_poly.pdbx_strand_id
1 'polypeptide(L)'
;MRKTRLFTRLGVVGTLLAGALVVAIAPPAQSIEASLSATASTTWQTNASVQGIAVAAGKAYAGGRFTSVRPPGAAAGTGEVGQAYLAAFDASTGALVSSFNPVLNGQVYAVAASADGSRIFVGGDFTTVNGQTRNRIAAFDTATGALVTNWKPSVSYRVKTIAVSGTTVYFGGSFGLVNNLTRNRLAAVTTDTGTLLPWAPSVNGDVYAVDAADDASKVYAGGQFSTVNGTNQNTATSLDPVTGAVLPFPGGSAVPPPNGSCTTRVKTIDASGGTVYFGNGGDGGGCFDGTWAVDIATNTLKWKNQCLGATEAVKVVNGWLYKGSHAHDCANQGAGGFPQGFDYRFLLSEKLTDGSLGPWFPNTDADPNSATNVGPLAFATSGNDLWAGGDFLHVNDVAQQGLTHFTNAAPGAAPAKPAKLLPYSVQPGVVQIHFPTVVDNDDSTLTYRLLKGFTNTTIATWTATSTPWYRPWLSYTDTSSAPGEVTNYRVEVTDGSNTIRGNYSDPITVASTASTAYDQIINADGPQAYWRLGEAAGTTTSVDSSGQSNNGTFTGVTLGGAGAIAGNTAMTTSSSTGRMAGEKAYSFPQQFSVEAWVKQSGVGRGGRIIGFGNSKTGNSGGGGDRMLYMRTNGSIVFGVNDGAQRTLTSPSGDNDGLWHHVVGTYDSGMMKLYVDGVLSGSALVGSASTYYGWWRVGYDLTNSWPGGGATQTGMGIDEAAVYPYALTPLQVQTHYAAK
;
A
#
# COMPACT_ATOMS: atom_id res chain seq x y z
N MET A 1 -35.55 36.74 79.89
CA MET A 1 -34.28 36.04 79.57
C MET A 1 -34.47 34.57 79.82
N ARG A 2 -34.40 33.70 78.80
CA ARG A 2 -33.99 32.27 78.95
C ARG A 2 -34.23 31.50 77.66
N LYS A 3 -33.16 30.80 77.25
CA LYS A 3 -33.18 29.63 76.37
C LYS A 3 -34.04 28.54 77.01
N THR A 4 -34.83 27.80 76.21
CA THR A 4 -35.00 26.34 76.40
C THR A 4 -35.62 25.66 75.18
N ARG A 5 -35.17 24.43 74.95
CA ARG A 5 -35.48 23.47 73.88
C ARG A 5 -36.94 22.98 73.93
N LEU A 6 -37.52 22.55 72.80
CA LEU A 6 -38.06 21.19 72.62
C LEU A 6 -38.51 20.92 71.16
N PHE A 7 -38.46 19.63 70.80
CA PHE A 7 -38.77 19.00 69.52
C PHE A 7 -40.25 19.06 69.12
N THR A 8 -40.54 19.05 67.82
CA THR A 8 -41.67 18.27 67.27
C THR A 8 -41.38 17.84 65.83
N ARG A 9 -41.44 16.52 65.58
CA ARG A 9 -41.46 15.88 64.25
C ARG A 9 -42.85 16.04 63.64
N LEU A 10 -42.96 16.22 62.33
CA LEU A 10 -43.98 15.57 61.49
C LEU A 10 -43.50 15.51 60.03
N GLY A 11 -43.88 14.43 59.35
CA GLY A 11 -43.12 13.81 58.26
C GLY A 11 -43.26 14.43 56.87
N VAL A 12 -42.31 14.05 56.01
CA VAL A 12 -42.39 14.26 54.56
C VAL A 12 -42.21 12.90 53.88
N VAL A 13 -43.18 12.60 53.03
CA VAL A 13 -43.28 11.44 52.14
C VAL A 13 -42.06 11.41 51.22
N GLY A 14 -41.31 10.32 51.25
CA GLY A 14 -40.19 10.08 50.35
C GLY A 14 -40.69 9.71 48.95
N THR A 15 -40.50 10.61 48.00
CA THR A 15 -40.55 10.32 46.57
C THR A 15 -39.24 9.68 46.14
N LEU A 16 -39.28 8.41 45.76
CA LEU A 16 -38.17 7.71 45.09
C LEU A 16 -38.01 8.29 43.68
N LEU A 17 -37.05 9.20 43.49
CA LEU A 17 -36.52 9.50 42.16
C LEU A 17 -35.60 8.35 41.73
N ALA A 18 -36.08 7.50 40.82
CA ALA A 18 -35.22 6.64 40.04
C ALA A 18 -34.39 7.53 39.10
N GLY A 19 -33.14 7.78 39.44
CA GLY A 19 -32.17 8.39 38.53
C GLY A 19 -31.90 7.42 37.39
N ALA A 20 -32.49 7.69 36.21
CA ALA A 20 -32.10 7.01 34.99
C ALA A 20 -30.65 7.43 34.67
N LEU A 21 -29.72 6.50 34.85
CA LEU A 21 -28.36 6.63 34.34
C LEU A 21 -28.45 6.67 32.82
N VAL A 22 -28.39 7.86 32.22
CA VAL A 22 -28.13 7.99 30.79
C VAL A 22 -26.66 7.64 30.60
N VAL A 23 -26.40 6.37 30.28
CA VAL A 23 -25.11 5.98 29.71
C VAL A 23 -25.05 6.68 28.36
N ALA A 24 -24.27 7.77 28.28
CA ALA A 24 -23.88 8.31 27.00
C ALA A 24 -23.06 7.23 26.29
N ILE A 25 -23.71 6.49 25.40
CA ILE A 25 -23.03 5.61 24.46
C ILE A 25 -22.26 6.59 23.57
N ALA A 26 -20.94 6.65 23.72
CA ALA A 26 -20.12 7.34 22.74
C ALA A 26 -20.48 6.75 21.37
N PRO A 27 -20.63 7.57 20.32
CA PRO A 27 -20.76 7.01 18.97
C PRO A 27 -19.59 6.05 18.76
N PRO A 28 -19.82 4.88 18.12
CA PRO A 28 -18.73 3.94 17.87
C PRO A 28 -17.59 4.68 17.15
N ALA A 29 -16.37 4.46 17.62
CA ALA A 29 -15.20 5.11 17.05
C ALA A 29 -15.13 4.82 15.53
N GLN A 30 -14.97 5.88 14.75
CA GLN A 30 -14.80 5.84 13.30
C GLN A 30 -13.35 5.43 12.97
N SER A 31 -13.03 5.08 11.72
CA SER A 31 -11.63 5.04 11.26
C SER A 31 -11.01 6.40 11.61
N ILE A 32 -10.03 6.42 12.51
CA ILE A 32 -9.60 7.66 13.17
C ILE A 32 -8.77 8.51 12.18
N GLU A 33 -8.13 7.88 11.21
CA GLU A 33 -7.18 8.53 10.30
C GLU A 33 -7.73 8.74 8.87
N ALA A 34 -8.26 7.69 8.22
CA ALA A 34 -8.63 7.73 6.78
C ALA A 34 -9.97 8.39 6.44
N SER A 35 -10.84 8.70 7.41
CA SER A 35 -12.24 9.16 7.23
C SER A 35 -13.22 8.20 6.54
N LEU A 36 -12.76 7.29 5.67
CA LEU A 36 -13.53 6.20 5.09
C LEU A 36 -12.92 4.86 5.49
N SER A 37 -13.77 3.85 5.66
CA SER A 37 -13.30 2.50 5.90
C SER A 37 -12.73 1.85 4.63
N ALA A 38 -11.74 0.97 4.78
CA ALA A 38 -11.28 0.06 3.75
C ALA A 38 -12.16 -1.20 3.62
N THR A 39 -13.18 -1.35 4.46
CA THR A 39 -14.20 -2.41 4.31
C THR A 39 -15.19 -2.03 3.21
N ALA A 40 -15.21 -2.82 2.13
CA ALA A 40 -16.17 -2.62 1.06
C ALA A 40 -17.60 -2.93 1.52
N SER A 41 -18.52 -2.03 1.22
CA SER A 41 -19.96 -2.21 1.44
C SER A 41 -20.53 -3.21 0.43
N THR A 42 -21.64 -3.85 0.77
CA THR A 42 -22.31 -4.78 -0.13
C THR A 42 -22.88 -4.02 -1.33
N THR A 43 -22.47 -4.37 -2.54
CA THR A 43 -22.93 -3.72 -3.77
C THR A 43 -23.22 -4.73 -4.87
N TRP A 44 -24.25 -4.44 -5.68
CA TRP A 44 -24.41 -5.12 -6.96
C TRP A 44 -23.19 -4.92 -7.85
N GLN A 45 -22.95 -5.87 -8.75
CA GLN A 45 -21.79 -5.89 -9.63
C GLN A 45 -22.22 -5.69 -11.07
N THR A 46 -21.37 -5.10 -11.90
CA THR A 46 -21.56 -5.03 -13.35
C THR A 46 -20.80 -6.15 -14.05
N ASN A 47 -21.17 -6.49 -15.28
CA ASN A 47 -20.42 -7.48 -16.08
C ASN A 47 -19.30 -6.88 -16.95
N ALA A 48 -19.13 -5.56 -16.94
CA ALA A 48 -18.05 -4.83 -17.60
C ALA A 48 -17.83 -3.46 -16.96
N SER A 49 -16.92 -2.67 -17.53
CA SER A 49 -16.43 -1.43 -16.92
C SER A 49 -17.52 -0.39 -16.63
N VAL A 50 -17.50 0.18 -15.42
CA VAL A 50 -18.17 1.46 -15.09
C VAL A 50 -17.19 2.60 -15.35
N GLN A 51 -17.64 3.65 -16.04
CA GLN A 51 -16.78 4.74 -16.53
C GLN A 51 -17.26 6.14 -16.14
N GLY A 52 -18.51 6.26 -15.74
CA GLY A 52 -19.06 7.48 -15.15
C GLY A 52 -19.98 7.12 -14.01
N ILE A 53 -19.92 7.87 -12.93
CA ILE A 53 -20.79 7.66 -11.77
C ILE A 53 -21.15 9.00 -11.14
N ALA A 54 -22.39 9.11 -10.67
CA ALA A 54 -22.85 10.24 -9.87
C ALA A 54 -23.78 9.74 -8.76
N VAL A 55 -23.81 10.44 -7.63
CA VAL A 55 -24.74 10.16 -6.53
C VAL A 55 -25.73 11.31 -6.42
N ALA A 56 -27.03 11.02 -6.43
CA ALA A 56 -28.10 12.01 -6.27
C ALA A 56 -29.38 11.35 -5.76
N ALA A 57 -30.16 12.09 -4.97
CA ALA A 57 -31.48 11.65 -4.49
C ALA A 57 -31.49 10.22 -3.91
N GLY A 58 -30.47 9.89 -3.11
CA GLY A 58 -30.32 8.58 -2.46
C GLY A 58 -29.93 7.44 -3.41
N LYS A 59 -29.48 7.72 -4.63
CA LYS A 59 -29.09 6.71 -5.61
C LYS A 59 -27.70 6.98 -6.20
N ALA A 60 -26.94 5.92 -6.44
CA ALA A 60 -25.73 5.95 -7.27
C ALA A 60 -26.09 5.52 -8.69
N TYR A 61 -25.81 6.39 -9.67
CA TYR A 61 -26.10 6.17 -11.08
C TYR A 61 -24.81 5.82 -11.80
N ALA A 62 -24.66 4.56 -12.23
CA ALA A 62 -23.48 4.06 -12.91
C ALA A 62 -23.70 4.00 -14.41
N GLY A 63 -22.82 4.63 -15.17
CA GLY A 63 -22.73 4.57 -16.63
C GLY A 63 -21.48 3.83 -17.07
N GLY A 64 -21.58 2.99 -18.11
CA GLY A 64 -20.42 2.23 -18.57
C GLY A 64 -20.66 1.36 -19.81
N ARG A 65 -19.85 0.31 -19.93
CA ARG A 65 -19.87 -0.69 -21.02
C ARG A 65 -20.69 -1.94 -20.70
N PHE A 66 -21.12 -2.08 -19.46
CA PHE A 66 -21.84 -3.25 -18.99
C PHE A 66 -23.15 -3.45 -19.74
N THR A 67 -23.55 -4.70 -19.91
CA THR A 67 -24.81 -5.12 -20.53
C THR A 67 -25.76 -5.77 -19.52
N SER A 68 -25.22 -6.23 -18.39
CA SER A 68 -25.97 -6.78 -17.27
C SER A 68 -25.36 -6.40 -15.93
N VAL A 69 -26.19 -6.50 -14.90
CA VAL A 69 -25.81 -6.35 -13.49
C VAL A 69 -26.23 -7.60 -12.73
N ARG A 70 -25.56 -7.91 -11.61
CA ARG A 70 -25.86 -9.09 -10.79
C ARG A 70 -25.79 -8.81 -9.30
N PRO A 71 -26.49 -9.62 -8.47
CA PRO A 71 -26.46 -9.48 -7.03
C PRO A 71 -25.04 -9.56 -6.43
N PRO A 72 -24.84 -9.00 -5.23
CA PRO A 72 -23.57 -9.10 -4.50
C PRO A 72 -23.15 -10.56 -4.30
N GLY A 73 -21.86 -10.85 -4.48
CA GLY A 73 -21.29 -12.21 -4.34
C GLY A 73 -21.72 -13.24 -5.39
N ALA A 74 -22.64 -12.91 -6.31
CA ALA A 74 -23.02 -13.83 -7.39
C ALA A 74 -21.90 -13.99 -8.41
N ALA A 75 -21.64 -15.24 -8.82
CA ALA A 75 -20.73 -15.55 -9.91
C ALA A 75 -21.26 -15.00 -11.26
N ALA A 76 -20.36 -14.74 -12.21
CA ALA A 76 -20.75 -14.33 -13.57
C ALA A 76 -21.76 -15.33 -14.18
N GLY A 77 -22.79 -14.81 -14.87
CA GLY A 77 -23.88 -15.61 -15.42
C GLY A 77 -24.96 -16.04 -14.42
N THR A 78 -24.84 -15.73 -13.13
CA THR A 78 -25.82 -16.11 -12.10
C THR A 78 -26.66 -14.93 -11.65
N GLY A 79 -28.00 -15.03 -11.79
CA GLY A 79 -28.93 -14.01 -11.31
C GLY A 79 -28.82 -12.66 -12.04
N GLU A 80 -28.32 -12.67 -13.28
CA GLU A 80 -28.11 -11.44 -14.05
C GLU A 80 -29.42 -10.77 -14.45
N VAL A 81 -29.44 -9.45 -14.31
CA VAL A 81 -30.49 -8.56 -14.84
C VAL A 81 -29.90 -7.81 -16.03
N GLY A 82 -30.52 -7.97 -17.20
CA GLY A 82 -30.13 -7.21 -18.40
C GLY A 82 -30.43 -5.73 -18.21
N GLN A 83 -29.38 -4.95 -17.98
CA GLN A 83 -29.43 -3.50 -17.77
C GLN A 83 -28.20 -2.91 -18.44
N ALA A 84 -28.34 -2.51 -19.71
CA ALA A 84 -27.19 -2.09 -20.51
C ALA A 84 -26.87 -0.61 -20.31
N TYR A 85 -25.58 -0.33 -20.16
CA TYR A 85 -24.92 0.98 -20.19
C TYR A 85 -25.25 1.99 -19.10
N LEU A 86 -26.43 1.91 -18.47
CA LEU A 86 -26.86 2.83 -17.42
C LEU A 86 -27.76 2.10 -16.40
N ALA A 87 -27.36 2.13 -15.13
CA ALA A 87 -28.08 1.51 -14.02
C ALA A 87 -28.08 2.45 -12.79
N ALA A 88 -29.03 2.26 -11.88
CA ALA A 88 -29.06 2.96 -10.61
C ALA A 88 -29.08 1.96 -9.45
N PHE A 89 -28.39 2.33 -8.37
CA PHE A 89 -28.29 1.55 -7.14
C PHE A 89 -28.70 2.43 -5.97
N ASP A 90 -29.35 1.85 -4.98
CA ASP A 90 -29.66 2.54 -3.74
C ASP A 90 -28.34 2.89 -3.05
N ALA A 91 -28.15 4.18 -2.73
CA ALA A 91 -26.86 4.68 -2.24
C ALA A 91 -26.51 4.16 -0.83
N SER A 92 -27.48 3.63 -0.09
CA SER A 92 -27.28 3.12 1.27
C SER A 92 -27.07 1.62 1.33
N THR A 93 -27.75 0.87 0.46
CA THR A 93 -27.76 -0.60 0.49
C THR A 93 -27.01 -1.25 -0.68
N GLY A 94 -26.67 -0.47 -1.71
CA GLY A 94 -26.06 -0.97 -2.94
C GLY A 94 -26.97 -1.86 -3.79
N ALA A 95 -28.26 -1.95 -3.45
CA ALA A 95 -29.24 -2.75 -4.17
C ALA A 95 -29.62 -2.09 -5.51
N LEU A 96 -29.86 -2.89 -6.55
CA LEU A 96 -30.37 -2.40 -7.83
C LEU A 96 -31.73 -1.70 -7.66
N VAL A 97 -31.86 -0.49 -8.19
CA VAL A 97 -33.13 0.25 -8.28
C VAL A 97 -33.84 -0.13 -9.57
N SER A 98 -34.59 -1.22 -9.53
CA SER A 98 -35.22 -1.81 -10.73
C SER A 98 -36.26 -0.93 -11.44
N SER A 99 -36.80 0.08 -10.75
CA SER A 99 -37.70 1.08 -11.36
C SER A 99 -36.98 2.05 -12.30
N PHE A 100 -35.65 2.19 -12.17
CA PHE A 100 -34.82 2.96 -13.09
C PHE A 100 -34.25 2.03 -14.16
N ASN A 101 -34.99 1.88 -15.27
CA ASN A 101 -34.64 0.97 -16.36
C ASN A 101 -34.65 1.69 -17.73
N PRO A 102 -33.71 2.60 -17.99
CA PRO A 102 -33.57 3.23 -19.29
C PRO A 102 -32.92 2.28 -20.31
N VAL A 103 -33.38 2.33 -21.56
CA VAL A 103 -32.83 1.55 -22.67
C VAL A 103 -32.00 2.44 -23.57
N LEU A 104 -30.69 2.25 -23.56
CA LEU A 104 -29.72 2.97 -24.39
C LEU A 104 -29.11 2.03 -25.43
N ASN A 105 -28.80 2.55 -26.62
CA ASN A 105 -28.16 1.76 -27.68
C ASN A 105 -26.62 1.89 -27.73
N GLY A 106 -26.02 2.52 -26.72
CA GLY A 106 -24.57 2.73 -26.67
C GLY A 106 -24.09 3.12 -25.28
N GLN A 107 -22.77 2.95 -25.11
CA GLN A 107 -22.03 3.16 -23.87
C GLN A 107 -22.20 4.56 -23.28
N VAL A 108 -22.22 4.65 -21.96
CA VAL A 108 -22.19 5.90 -21.20
C VAL A 108 -20.78 6.08 -20.62
N TYR A 109 -20.16 7.24 -20.88
CA TYR A 109 -18.85 7.61 -20.35
C TYR A 109 -18.95 8.55 -19.15
N ALA A 110 -20.00 9.37 -19.08
CA ALA A 110 -20.15 10.41 -18.06
C ALA A 110 -21.54 10.40 -17.46
N VAL A 111 -21.60 10.59 -16.14
CA VAL A 111 -22.82 10.82 -15.38
C VAL A 111 -22.54 11.97 -14.42
N ALA A 112 -23.41 12.97 -14.38
CA ALA A 112 -23.32 14.09 -13.46
C ALA A 112 -24.71 14.45 -12.92
N ALA A 113 -24.81 14.87 -11.66
CA ALA A 113 -26.07 15.29 -11.05
C ALA A 113 -26.25 16.80 -11.11
N SER A 114 -27.50 17.27 -11.14
CA SER A 114 -27.81 18.67 -10.85
C SER A 114 -27.55 18.98 -9.37
N ALA A 115 -27.27 20.26 -9.06
CA ALA A 115 -26.97 20.69 -7.70
C ALA A 115 -28.11 20.42 -6.69
N ASP A 116 -29.37 20.44 -7.16
CA ASP A 116 -30.56 20.10 -6.38
C ASP A 116 -30.85 18.59 -6.33
N GLY A 117 -30.06 17.77 -7.03
CA GLY A 117 -30.23 16.33 -7.16
C GLY A 117 -31.48 15.90 -7.91
N SER A 118 -32.25 16.81 -8.53
CA SER A 118 -33.50 16.50 -9.23
C SER A 118 -33.29 15.85 -10.61
N ARG A 119 -32.09 16.00 -11.18
CA ARG A 119 -31.72 15.45 -12.48
C ARG A 119 -30.35 14.80 -12.46
N ILE A 120 -30.19 13.80 -13.32
CA ILE A 120 -28.87 13.39 -13.80
C ILE A 120 -28.75 13.69 -15.29
N PHE A 121 -27.54 14.03 -15.71
CA PHE A 121 -27.12 14.20 -17.09
C PHE A 121 -26.15 13.09 -17.45
N VAL A 122 -26.35 12.46 -18.60
CA VAL A 122 -25.50 11.37 -19.09
C VAL A 122 -24.91 11.71 -20.43
N GLY A 123 -23.63 11.39 -20.60
CA GLY A 123 -22.84 11.61 -21.81
C GLY A 123 -22.25 10.29 -22.31
N GLY A 124 -22.30 10.04 -23.62
CA GLY A 124 -22.00 8.72 -24.15
C GLY A 124 -21.79 8.62 -25.66
N ASP A 125 -21.84 7.38 -26.13
CA ASP A 125 -21.87 6.94 -27.53
C ASP A 125 -23.27 6.41 -27.95
N PHE A 126 -24.33 6.72 -27.20
CA PHE A 126 -25.71 6.40 -27.59
C PHE A 126 -26.26 7.41 -28.61
N THR A 127 -27.18 6.96 -29.47
CA THR A 127 -27.98 7.80 -30.38
C THR A 127 -29.48 7.72 -30.07
N THR A 128 -29.91 6.76 -29.25
CA THR A 128 -31.29 6.63 -28.80
C THR A 128 -31.37 6.30 -27.31
N VAL A 129 -32.43 6.80 -26.68
CA VAL A 129 -32.80 6.52 -25.28
C VAL A 129 -34.31 6.24 -25.25
N ASN A 130 -34.72 5.07 -24.76
CA ASN A 130 -36.12 4.64 -24.73
C ASN A 130 -36.82 4.78 -26.10
N GLY A 131 -36.10 4.47 -27.18
CA GLY A 131 -36.58 4.62 -28.57
C GLY A 131 -36.62 6.06 -29.10
N GLN A 132 -36.37 7.08 -28.27
CA GLN A 132 -36.31 8.47 -28.67
C GLN A 132 -34.90 8.86 -29.13
N THR A 133 -34.78 9.66 -30.19
CA THR A 133 -33.47 10.17 -30.64
C THR A 133 -32.84 11.06 -29.58
N ARG A 134 -31.66 10.67 -29.11
CA ARG A 134 -30.81 11.41 -28.18
C ARG A 134 -29.37 11.19 -28.58
N ASN A 135 -28.78 12.19 -29.24
CA ASN A 135 -27.42 12.07 -29.74
C ASN A 135 -26.43 12.42 -28.64
N ARG A 136 -25.83 11.38 -28.04
CA ARG A 136 -24.65 11.41 -27.15
C ARG A 136 -24.84 12.08 -25.80
N ILE A 137 -25.96 12.76 -25.57
CA ILE A 137 -26.28 13.40 -24.29
C ILE A 137 -27.78 13.32 -23.97
N ALA A 138 -28.13 13.06 -22.71
CA ALA A 138 -29.51 12.98 -22.24
C ALA A 138 -29.61 13.37 -20.76
N ALA A 139 -30.83 13.64 -20.30
CA ALA A 139 -31.12 13.94 -18.90
C ALA A 139 -32.28 13.09 -18.39
N PHE A 140 -32.21 12.65 -17.15
CA PHE A 140 -33.26 11.88 -16.47
C PHE A 140 -33.66 12.57 -15.16
N ASP A 141 -34.95 12.51 -14.84
CA ASP A 141 -35.49 12.92 -13.56
C ASP A 141 -35.18 11.86 -12.50
N THR A 142 -34.60 12.25 -11.36
CA THR A 142 -34.09 11.30 -10.35
C THR A 142 -35.20 10.71 -9.49
N ALA A 143 -36.35 11.40 -9.39
CA ALA A 143 -37.50 10.93 -8.63
C ALA A 143 -38.27 9.84 -9.37
N THR A 144 -38.51 10.04 -10.67
CA THR A 144 -39.33 9.15 -11.51
C THR A 144 -38.52 8.20 -12.38
N GLY A 145 -37.24 8.51 -12.63
CA GLY A 145 -36.40 7.80 -13.59
C GLY A 145 -36.73 8.11 -15.06
N ALA A 146 -37.64 9.05 -15.32
CA ALA A 146 -38.11 9.36 -16.67
C ALA A 146 -37.09 10.19 -17.47
N LEU A 147 -37.03 9.96 -18.78
CA LEU A 147 -36.27 10.79 -19.72
C LEU A 147 -36.89 12.20 -19.79
N VAL A 148 -36.09 13.24 -19.54
CA VAL A 148 -36.53 14.64 -19.60
C VAL A 148 -36.75 15.05 -21.05
N THR A 149 -38.01 15.14 -21.49
CA THR A 149 -38.39 15.21 -22.92
C THR A 149 -37.95 16.48 -23.64
N ASN A 150 -37.98 17.62 -22.95
CA ASN A 150 -37.64 18.95 -23.47
C ASN A 150 -36.13 19.25 -23.44
N TRP A 151 -35.35 18.53 -22.63
CA TRP A 151 -33.88 18.65 -22.61
C TRP A 151 -33.27 17.76 -23.68
N LYS A 152 -33.01 18.30 -24.88
CA LYS A 152 -32.59 17.52 -26.07
C LYS A 152 -31.45 18.14 -26.91
N PRO A 153 -30.30 18.52 -26.32
CA PRO A 153 -29.13 18.86 -27.13
C PRO A 153 -28.71 17.69 -28.04
N SER A 154 -28.17 18.01 -29.22
CA SER A 154 -27.70 17.03 -30.21
C SER A 154 -26.21 17.24 -30.46
N VAL A 155 -25.38 16.28 -30.03
CA VAL A 155 -23.92 16.37 -30.12
C VAL A 155 -23.40 15.42 -31.21
N SER A 156 -22.46 15.88 -32.04
CA SER A 156 -22.04 15.14 -33.25
C SER A 156 -21.26 13.86 -32.98
N TYR A 157 -20.61 13.74 -31.82
CA TYR A 157 -19.77 12.61 -31.47
C TYR A 157 -19.63 12.47 -29.95
N ARG A 158 -18.77 11.57 -29.48
CA ARG A 158 -18.64 11.14 -28.08
C ARG A 158 -18.56 12.31 -27.08
N VAL A 159 -19.41 12.25 -26.05
CA VAL A 159 -19.30 13.06 -24.83
C VAL A 159 -18.64 12.18 -23.76
N LYS A 160 -17.47 12.60 -23.24
CA LYS A 160 -16.65 11.83 -22.29
C LYS A 160 -16.76 12.33 -20.85
N THR A 161 -17.19 13.58 -20.64
CA THR A 161 -17.24 14.22 -19.33
C THR A 161 -18.34 15.28 -19.29
N ILE A 162 -18.93 15.45 -18.11
CA ILE A 162 -19.99 16.43 -17.83
C ILE A 162 -19.72 16.98 -16.43
N ALA A 163 -19.82 18.30 -16.28
CA ALA A 163 -19.87 19.00 -15.00
C ALA A 163 -21.10 19.91 -14.96
N VAL A 164 -21.68 20.07 -13.77
CA VAL A 164 -22.86 20.92 -13.57
C VAL A 164 -22.53 21.98 -12.54
N SER A 165 -22.75 23.25 -12.89
CA SER A 165 -22.59 24.38 -11.98
C SER A 165 -23.78 25.31 -12.12
N GLY A 166 -24.56 25.44 -11.04
CA GLY A 166 -25.81 26.21 -11.03
C GLY A 166 -26.77 25.76 -12.13
N THR A 167 -27.06 26.67 -13.06
CA THR A 167 -27.98 26.44 -14.19
C THR A 167 -27.29 25.98 -15.48
N THR A 168 -25.99 25.64 -15.41
CA THR A 168 -25.18 25.32 -16.59
C THR A 168 -24.63 23.91 -16.53
N VAL A 169 -24.75 23.19 -17.64
CA VAL A 169 -24.11 21.89 -17.90
C VAL A 169 -22.96 22.12 -18.86
N TYR A 170 -21.73 22.02 -18.36
CA TYR A 170 -20.51 22.01 -19.17
C TYR A 170 -20.18 20.58 -19.57
N PHE A 171 -19.78 20.35 -20.81
CA PHE A 171 -19.42 19.02 -21.26
C PHE A 171 -18.28 19.02 -22.27
N GLY A 172 -17.50 17.94 -22.23
CA GLY A 172 -16.32 17.73 -23.04
C GLY A 172 -16.29 16.37 -23.71
N GLY A 173 -15.52 16.23 -24.78
CA GLY A 173 -15.33 14.95 -25.45
C GLY A 173 -14.61 15.07 -26.79
N SER A 174 -15.08 14.32 -27.78
CA SER A 174 -14.47 14.18 -29.11
C SER A 174 -15.38 14.72 -30.23
N PHE A 175 -16.30 15.64 -29.92
CA PHE A 175 -17.26 16.22 -30.86
C PHE A 175 -16.77 17.51 -31.54
N GLY A 176 -17.45 17.88 -32.64
CA GLY A 176 -17.19 19.11 -33.39
C GLY A 176 -18.43 19.98 -33.61
N LEU A 177 -19.63 19.44 -33.38
CA LEU A 177 -20.89 20.19 -33.48
C LEU A 177 -21.79 19.90 -32.28
N VAL A 178 -22.52 20.92 -31.85
CA VAL A 178 -23.68 20.83 -30.95
C VAL A 178 -24.83 21.62 -31.56
N ASN A 179 -25.98 20.98 -31.75
CA ASN A 179 -27.14 21.57 -32.42
C ASN A 179 -26.79 22.19 -33.79
N ASN A 180 -25.94 21.50 -34.57
CA ASN A 180 -25.40 21.94 -35.86
C ASN A 180 -24.52 23.21 -35.83
N LEU A 181 -24.18 23.72 -34.64
CA LEU A 181 -23.23 24.82 -34.47
C LEU A 181 -21.87 24.27 -34.09
N THR A 182 -20.80 24.87 -34.62
CA THR A 182 -19.42 24.47 -34.32
C THR A 182 -19.13 24.63 -32.84
N ARG A 183 -18.73 23.51 -32.22
CA ARG A 183 -18.24 23.42 -30.85
C ARG A 183 -17.11 22.41 -30.84
N ASN A 184 -15.88 22.89 -30.76
CA ASN A 184 -14.71 22.03 -30.83
C ASN A 184 -14.40 21.51 -29.44
N ARG A 185 -14.92 20.30 -29.15
CA ARG A 185 -14.60 19.47 -27.97
C ARG A 185 -15.12 19.96 -26.62
N LEU A 186 -15.54 21.22 -26.50
CA LEU A 186 -16.17 21.82 -25.32
C LEU A 186 -17.47 22.57 -25.71
N ALA A 187 -18.49 22.45 -24.87
CA ALA A 187 -19.72 23.22 -24.99
C ALA A 187 -20.44 23.32 -23.64
N ALA A 188 -21.40 24.25 -23.55
CA ALA A 188 -22.26 24.39 -22.38
C ALA A 188 -23.72 24.56 -22.79
N VAL A 189 -24.64 23.98 -22.03
CA VAL A 189 -26.09 24.11 -22.21
C VAL A 189 -26.77 24.43 -20.88
N THR A 190 -28.00 24.95 -20.91
CA THR A 190 -28.78 25.16 -19.69
C THR A 190 -29.28 23.84 -19.09
N THR A 191 -29.40 23.75 -17.77
CA THR A 191 -29.86 22.54 -17.06
C THR A 191 -31.34 22.25 -17.26
N ASP A 192 -32.16 23.26 -17.53
CA ASP A 192 -33.62 23.19 -17.62
C ASP A 192 -34.12 22.67 -18.99
N THR A 193 -33.69 23.31 -20.08
CA THR A 193 -34.16 23.07 -21.46
C THR A 193 -33.06 22.57 -22.38
N GLY A 194 -31.80 22.59 -21.97
CA GLY A 194 -30.68 22.17 -22.82
C GLY A 194 -30.38 23.21 -23.90
N THR A 195 -30.66 24.48 -23.64
CA THR A 195 -30.37 25.57 -24.58
C THR A 195 -28.85 25.75 -24.68
N LEU A 196 -28.31 25.71 -25.89
CA LEU A 196 -26.88 25.92 -26.15
C LEU A 196 -26.46 27.34 -25.79
N LEU A 197 -25.48 27.48 -24.89
CA LEU A 197 -24.97 28.76 -24.43
C LEU A 197 -23.90 29.33 -25.38
N PRO A 198 -23.62 30.65 -25.33
CA PRO A 198 -22.54 31.27 -26.12
C PRO A 198 -21.14 30.73 -25.81
N TRP A 199 -20.92 30.11 -24.64
CA TRP A 199 -19.64 29.53 -24.20
C TRP A 199 -19.03 28.54 -25.22
N ALA A 200 -18.05 29.01 -26.01
CA ALA A 200 -17.50 28.34 -27.19
C ALA A 200 -15.97 28.11 -27.19
N PRO A 201 -15.33 27.64 -26.11
CA PRO A 201 -13.90 27.31 -26.19
C PRO A 201 -13.62 26.32 -27.33
N SER A 202 -12.51 26.53 -28.04
CA SER A 202 -12.06 25.66 -29.11
C SER A 202 -10.77 24.94 -28.73
N VAL A 203 -10.87 23.62 -28.55
CA VAL A 203 -9.73 22.76 -28.15
C VAL A 203 -9.29 21.88 -29.32
N ASN A 204 -7.99 21.72 -29.53
CA ASN A 204 -7.43 20.97 -30.66
C ASN A 204 -7.33 19.45 -30.46
N GLY A 205 -7.78 18.94 -29.32
CA GLY A 205 -7.66 17.53 -28.93
C GLY A 205 -8.79 17.09 -28.01
N ASP A 206 -8.79 15.82 -27.64
CA ASP A 206 -9.87 15.22 -26.85
C ASP A 206 -9.88 15.74 -25.41
N VAL A 207 -11.07 16.07 -24.92
CA VAL A 207 -11.30 16.43 -23.51
C VAL A 207 -11.82 15.21 -22.76
N TYR A 208 -11.13 14.83 -21.69
CA TYR A 208 -11.46 13.68 -20.84
C TYR A 208 -12.09 14.09 -19.52
N ALA A 209 -11.82 15.29 -19.02
CA ALA A 209 -12.37 15.80 -17.78
C ALA A 209 -12.75 17.28 -17.91
N VAL A 210 -13.89 17.64 -17.33
CA VAL A 210 -14.32 19.02 -17.10
C VAL A 210 -14.81 19.07 -15.67
N ASP A 211 -14.46 20.13 -14.96
CA ASP A 211 -15.10 20.44 -13.68
C ASP A 211 -15.18 21.95 -13.46
N ALA A 212 -16.16 22.40 -12.69
CA ALA A 212 -16.35 23.81 -12.36
C ALA A 212 -15.97 24.04 -10.89
N ALA A 213 -15.34 25.19 -10.61
CA ALA A 213 -15.07 25.58 -9.23
C ALA A 213 -16.38 25.72 -8.44
N ASP A 214 -16.37 25.33 -7.15
CA ASP A 214 -17.53 25.43 -6.25
C ASP A 214 -18.06 26.86 -6.12
N ASP A 215 -17.17 27.85 -6.22
CA ASP A 215 -17.50 29.29 -6.21
C ASP A 215 -17.98 29.82 -7.58
N ALA A 216 -18.13 28.94 -8.57
CA ALA A 216 -18.47 29.22 -9.96
C ALA A 216 -17.55 30.23 -10.65
N SER A 217 -16.34 30.49 -10.13
CA SER A 217 -15.43 31.50 -10.69
C SER A 217 -14.70 31.02 -11.95
N LYS A 218 -14.55 29.70 -12.13
CA LYS A 218 -13.74 29.08 -13.19
C LYS A 218 -14.33 27.75 -13.64
N VAL A 219 -14.06 27.40 -14.89
CA VAL A 219 -14.22 26.04 -15.43
C VAL A 219 -12.85 25.51 -15.81
N TYR A 220 -12.52 24.32 -15.35
CA TYR A 220 -11.31 23.60 -15.72
C TYR A 220 -11.63 22.54 -16.75
N ALA A 221 -10.75 22.37 -17.72
CA ALA A 221 -10.84 21.28 -18.70
C ALA A 221 -9.49 20.59 -18.83
N GLY A 222 -9.54 19.27 -18.92
CA GLY A 222 -8.39 18.39 -18.95
C GLY A 222 -8.51 17.32 -20.04
N GLY A 223 -7.40 17.00 -20.70
CA GLY A 223 -7.38 15.94 -21.69
C GLY A 223 -6.07 15.84 -22.47
N GLN A 224 -6.18 15.35 -23.70
CA GLN A 224 -5.07 15.22 -24.63
C GLN A 224 -5.16 16.32 -25.69
N PHE A 225 -4.75 17.53 -25.30
CA PHE A 225 -4.71 18.72 -26.17
C PHE A 225 -3.46 19.55 -25.89
N SER A 226 -3.10 20.41 -26.85
CA SER A 226 -1.97 21.33 -26.75
C SER A 226 -2.34 22.80 -26.93
N THR A 227 -3.55 23.09 -27.42
CA THR A 227 -4.03 24.47 -27.56
C THR A 227 -5.51 24.60 -27.22
N VAL A 228 -5.87 25.76 -26.65
CA VAL A 228 -7.24 26.19 -26.38
C VAL A 228 -7.39 27.64 -26.83
N ASN A 229 -8.38 27.92 -27.68
CA ASN A 229 -8.58 29.22 -28.33
C ASN A 229 -7.30 29.74 -29.04
N GLY A 230 -6.51 28.83 -29.62
CA GLY A 230 -5.23 29.14 -30.26
C GLY A 230 -4.08 29.47 -29.30
N THR A 231 -4.31 29.47 -27.98
CA THR A 231 -3.28 29.66 -26.96
C THR A 231 -2.72 28.30 -26.53
N ASN A 232 -1.40 28.20 -26.35
CA ASN A 232 -0.77 26.97 -25.88
C ASN A 232 -1.25 26.63 -24.46
N GLN A 233 -1.83 25.44 -24.32
CA GLN A 233 -2.32 24.88 -23.07
C GLN A 233 -2.07 23.38 -23.13
N ASN A 234 -1.11 22.89 -22.35
CA ASN A 234 -0.75 21.47 -22.37
C ASN A 234 -1.65 20.70 -21.41
N THR A 235 -2.53 19.87 -21.95
CA THR A 235 -3.36 18.88 -21.24
C THR A 235 -4.39 19.42 -20.23
N ALA A 236 -4.26 20.67 -19.77
CA ALA A 236 -5.15 21.31 -18.81
C ALA A 236 -5.31 22.79 -19.15
N THR A 237 -6.47 23.37 -18.84
CA THR A 237 -6.75 24.80 -19.01
C THR A 237 -7.71 25.28 -17.93
N SER A 238 -7.64 26.58 -17.64
CA SER A 238 -8.63 27.31 -16.83
C SER A 238 -9.38 28.29 -17.73
N LEU A 239 -10.70 28.31 -17.62
CA LEU A 239 -11.59 29.03 -18.51
C LEU A 239 -12.55 29.91 -17.72
N ASP A 240 -12.85 31.07 -18.29
CA ASP A 240 -13.95 31.91 -17.82
C ASP A 240 -15.29 31.16 -18.01
N PRO A 241 -16.11 31.04 -16.96
CA PRO A 241 -17.31 30.21 -16.97
C PRO A 241 -18.41 30.74 -17.90
N VAL A 242 -18.37 32.03 -18.28
CA VAL A 242 -19.41 32.68 -19.08
C VAL A 242 -18.97 32.80 -20.54
N THR A 243 -17.77 33.30 -20.77
CA THR A 243 -17.24 33.64 -22.11
C THR A 243 -16.46 32.49 -22.74
N GLY A 244 -15.87 31.60 -21.93
CA GLY A 244 -14.96 30.57 -22.41
C GLY A 244 -13.58 31.09 -22.79
N ALA A 245 -13.24 32.31 -22.37
CA ALA A 245 -11.90 32.87 -22.51
C ALA A 245 -10.90 32.06 -21.67
N VAL A 246 -9.68 31.90 -22.19
CA VAL A 246 -8.58 31.26 -21.45
C VAL A 246 -8.09 32.21 -20.36
N LEU A 247 -8.10 31.73 -19.11
CA LEU A 247 -7.59 32.47 -17.96
C LEU A 247 -6.10 32.16 -17.72
N PRO A 248 -5.33 33.05 -17.07
CA PRO A 248 -3.97 32.74 -16.64
C PRO A 248 -3.95 31.48 -15.78
N PHE A 249 -3.13 30.50 -16.17
CA PHE A 249 -3.03 29.22 -15.47
C PHE A 249 -1.58 28.81 -15.19
N PRO A 250 -0.85 29.54 -14.31
CA PRO A 250 0.55 29.23 -13.99
C PRO A 250 0.77 27.80 -13.52
N GLY A 251 -0.18 27.23 -12.75
CA GLY A 251 -0.08 25.86 -12.25
C GLY A 251 -0.01 24.79 -13.35
N GLY A 252 -0.53 25.07 -14.55
CA GLY A 252 -0.49 24.13 -15.68
C GLY A 252 0.92 23.77 -16.14
N SER A 253 1.94 24.59 -15.83
CA SER A 253 3.34 24.27 -16.15
C SER A 253 3.88 23.09 -15.34
N ALA A 254 3.15 22.61 -14.32
CA ALA A 254 3.51 21.43 -13.55
C ALA A 254 3.48 20.15 -14.39
N VAL A 255 2.69 20.11 -15.45
CA VAL A 255 2.61 18.98 -16.37
C VAL A 255 3.54 19.24 -17.57
N PRO A 256 4.55 18.39 -17.82
CA PRO A 256 5.45 18.60 -18.94
C PRO A 256 4.73 18.47 -20.29
N PRO A 257 5.15 19.23 -21.32
CA PRO A 257 4.61 19.07 -22.67
C PRO A 257 4.95 17.67 -23.23
N PRO A 258 4.14 17.13 -24.17
CA PRO A 258 4.46 15.90 -24.88
C PRO A 258 5.81 16.01 -25.60
N ASN A 259 6.63 14.95 -25.54
CA ASN A 259 7.98 14.93 -26.11
C ASN A 259 8.19 13.83 -27.18
N GLY A 260 7.09 13.21 -27.66
CA GLY A 260 7.10 12.18 -28.70
C GLY A 260 7.33 10.75 -28.18
N SER A 261 8.02 10.58 -27.06
CA SER A 261 8.17 9.26 -26.38
C SER A 261 7.13 9.04 -25.28
N CYS A 262 6.55 10.13 -24.77
CA CYS A 262 5.51 10.13 -23.76
C CYS A 262 4.37 11.06 -24.15
N THR A 263 3.14 10.60 -23.94
CA THR A 263 1.94 11.44 -23.92
C THR A 263 1.26 11.34 -22.57
N THR A 264 1.32 12.42 -21.77
CA THR A 264 0.49 12.59 -20.57
C THR A 264 -0.81 13.31 -20.93
N ARG A 265 -1.89 13.00 -20.21
CA ARG A 265 -3.21 13.61 -20.38
C ARG A 265 -3.87 13.72 -19.01
N VAL A 266 -4.58 14.81 -18.75
CA VAL A 266 -5.47 14.90 -17.58
C VAL A 266 -6.69 14.03 -17.84
N LYS A 267 -6.97 13.11 -16.92
CA LYS A 267 -8.02 12.09 -17.03
C LYS A 267 -9.22 12.38 -16.14
N THR A 268 -8.98 13.09 -15.04
CA THR A 268 -9.98 13.40 -14.02
C THR A 268 -9.64 14.73 -13.37
N ILE A 269 -10.67 15.46 -12.96
CA ILE A 269 -10.60 16.74 -12.26
C ILE A 269 -11.64 16.68 -11.14
N ASP A 270 -11.27 17.17 -9.97
CA ASP A 270 -12.20 17.44 -8.88
C ASP A 270 -11.87 18.81 -8.29
N ALA A 271 -12.76 19.78 -8.45
CA ALA A 271 -12.70 21.07 -7.78
C ALA A 271 -13.46 20.96 -6.46
N SER A 272 -12.77 21.24 -5.35
CA SER A 272 -13.36 21.15 -4.02
C SER A 272 -12.82 22.24 -3.10
N GLY A 273 -13.72 23.05 -2.56
CA GLY A 273 -13.38 24.21 -1.76
C GLY A 273 -12.53 25.20 -2.56
N GLY A 274 -11.37 25.61 -2.02
CA GLY A 274 -10.45 26.55 -2.66
C GLY A 274 -9.39 25.91 -3.55
N THR A 275 -9.49 24.62 -3.87
CA THR A 275 -8.44 23.87 -4.60
C THR A 275 -9.05 23.01 -5.69
N VAL A 276 -8.37 22.93 -6.83
CA VAL A 276 -8.70 21.98 -7.90
C VAL A 276 -7.61 20.91 -7.99
N TYR A 277 -8.03 19.66 -8.04
CA TYR A 277 -7.19 18.47 -8.08
C TYR A 277 -7.30 17.81 -9.45
N PHE A 278 -6.18 17.30 -9.95
CA PHE A 278 -6.06 16.69 -11.26
C PHE A 278 -5.40 15.31 -11.13
N GLY A 279 -5.88 14.34 -11.91
CA GLY A 279 -5.22 13.05 -12.11
C GLY A 279 -4.78 12.88 -13.56
N ASN A 280 -3.54 12.44 -13.77
CA ASN A 280 -2.97 12.24 -15.10
C ASN A 280 -2.81 10.75 -15.43
N GLY A 281 -3.05 10.39 -16.68
CA GLY A 281 -2.67 9.08 -17.22
C GLY A 281 -1.73 9.26 -18.41
N GLY A 282 -0.65 8.50 -18.47
CA GLY A 282 0.36 8.59 -19.52
C GLY A 282 0.54 7.28 -20.27
N ASP A 283 0.92 7.41 -21.55
CA ASP A 283 1.35 6.29 -22.38
C ASP A 283 2.87 6.34 -22.60
N GLY A 284 3.57 5.26 -22.21
CA GLY A 284 5.00 5.11 -22.43
C GLY A 284 5.85 5.43 -21.19
N GLY A 285 7.13 5.04 -21.24
CA GLY A 285 8.07 5.25 -20.14
C GLY A 285 8.39 6.72 -19.90
N GLY A 286 8.45 7.12 -18.63
CA GLY A 286 8.83 8.49 -18.22
C GLY A 286 7.69 9.51 -18.28
N CYS A 287 6.43 9.05 -18.41
CA CYS A 287 5.27 9.92 -18.33
C CYS A 287 4.94 10.39 -16.92
N PHE A 288 4.26 11.54 -16.87
CA PHE A 288 3.62 11.97 -15.64
C PHE A 288 2.23 11.34 -15.53
N ASP A 289 2.06 10.50 -14.51
CA ASP A 289 0.87 9.68 -14.24
C ASP A 289 0.24 9.96 -12.85
N GLY A 290 0.77 10.96 -12.15
CA GLY A 290 0.40 11.24 -10.78
C GLY A 290 -0.78 12.21 -10.65
N THR A 291 -0.81 12.87 -9.50
CA THR A 291 -1.83 13.84 -9.12
C THR A 291 -1.18 15.20 -8.86
N TRP A 292 -1.95 16.27 -9.00
CA TRP A 292 -1.46 17.61 -8.69
C TRP A 292 -2.63 18.53 -8.33
N ALA A 293 -2.33 19.58 -7.59
CA ALA A 293 -3.34 20.51 -7.08
C ALA A 293 -2.98 21.96 -7.38
N VAL A 294 -3.99 22.76 -7.67
CA VAL A 294 -3.87 24.19 -7.94
C VAL A 294 -4.82 24.97 -7.04
N ASP A 295 -4.34 26.09 -6.52
CA ASP A 295 -5.18 27.06 -5.82
C ASP A 295 -6.14 27.73 -6.81
N ILE A 296 -7.45 27.67 -6.52
CA ILE A 296 -8.47 28.19 -7.45
C ILE A 296 -8.38 29.72 -7.56
N ALA A 297 -8.04 30.44 -6.49
CA ALA A 297 -8.03 31.90 -6.51
C ALA A 297 -6.90 32.45 -7.39
N THR A 298 -5.70 31.87 -7.27
CA THR A 298 -4.49 32.34 -7.97
C THR A 298 -4.14 31.54 -9.21
N ASN A 299 -4.74 30.37 -9.41
CA ASN A 299 -4.37 29.40 -10.45
C ASN A 299 -2.89 28.93 -10.36
N THR A 300 -2.26 29.03 -9.19
CA THR A 300 -0.86 28.57 -8.96
C THR A 300 -0.80 27.16 -8.40
N LEU A 301 0.23 26.40 -8.77
CA LEU A 301 0.50 25.06 -8.23
C LEU A 301 0.62 25.10 -6.70
N LYS A 302 -0.07 24.19 -6.02
CA LYS A 302 0.09 23.93 -4.58
C LYS A 302 1.09 22.80 -4.34
N TRP A 303 0.86 21.67 -5.01
CA TRP A 303 1.71 20.49 -4.92
C TRP A 303 1.53 19.61 -6.15
N LYS A 304 2.50 18.71 -6.36
CA LYS A 304 2.49 17.70 -7.41
C LYS A 304 3.02 16.39 -6.85
N ASN A 305 2.20 15.36 -6.87
CA ASN A 305 2.57 14.00 -6.54
C ASN A 305 2.95 13.24 -7.83
N GLN A 306 4.09 12.57 -7.80
CA GLN A 306 4.76 11.90 -8.92
C GLN A 306 4.76 10.38 -8.81
N CYS A 307 3.80 9.78 -8.10
CA CYS A 307 3.58 8.34 -8.19
C CYS A 307 3.44 7.94 -9.67
N LEU A 308 4.19 6.92 -10.10
CA LEU A 308 4.12 6.33 -11.41
C LEU A 308 2.95 5.35 -11.48
N GLY A 309 2.30 5.30 -12.64
CA GLY A 309 1.10 4.51 -12.90
C GLY A 309 -0.15 5.38 -13.01
N ALA A 310 -0.87 5.22 -14.12
CA ALA A 310 -1.94 6.12 -14.55
C ALA A 310 -2.97 6.40 -13.45
N THR A 311 -3.32 7.67 -13.23
CA THR A 311 -4.40 8.10 -12.36
C THR A 311 -5.62 8.45 -13.19
N GLU A 312 -6.72 7.73 -12.94
CA GLU A 312 -7.91 7.75 -13.78
C GLU A 312 -9.12 8.37 -13.07
N ALA A 313 -9.14 8.34 -11.74
CA ALA A 313 -10.19 8.96 -10.93
C ALA A 313 -9.62 9.66 -9.70
N VAL A 314 -10.13 10.86 -9.39
CA VAL A 314 -9.88 11.54 -8.13
C VAL A 314 -11.18 12.07 -7.55
N LYS A 315 -11.30 12.10 -6.22
CA LYS A 315 -12.44 12.70 -5.53
C LYS A 315 -12.06 13.12 -4.13
N VAL A 316 -12.38 14.36 -3.73
CA VAL A 316 -12.27 14.79 -2.35
C VAL A 316 -13.45 14.27 -1.55
N VAL A 317 -13.17 13.58 -0.45
CA VAL A 317 -14.17 13.14 0.54
C VAL A 317 -13.56 13.38 1.92
N ASN A 318 -14.31 14.04 2.82
CA ASN A 318 -13.94 14.21 4.23
C ASN A 318 -12.49 14.60 4.54
N GLY A 319 -11.91 15.52 3.76
CA GLY A 319 -10.56 16.05 4.02
C GLY A 319 -9.42 15.25 3.40
N TRP A 320 -9.72 14.25 2.57
CA TRP A 320 -8.76 13.45 1.82
C TRP A 320 -9.05 13.48 0.32
N LEU A 321 -8.00 13.43 -0.50
CA LEU A 321 -8.13 13.18 -1.94
C LEU A 321 -8.04 11.67 -2.16
N TYR A 322 -9.13 11.04 -2.56
CA TYR A 322 -9.14 9.65 -2.97
C TYR A 322 -8.69 9.53 -4.42
N LYS A 323 -7.91 8.49 -4.69
CA LYS A 323 -7.24 8.26 -5.96
C LYS A 323 -7.50 6.85 -6.46
N GLY A 324 -8.02 6.76 -7.68
CA GLY A 324 -8.14 5.56 -8.49
C GLY A 324 -7.02 5.55 -9.50
N SER A 325 -6.09 4.60 -9.38
CA SER A 325 -4.86 4.59 -10.15
C SER A 325 -4.41 3.19 -10.54
N HIS A 326 -3.31 3.09 -11.28
CA HIS A 326 -2.54 1.88 -11.49
C HIS A 326 -1.13 2.06 -10.90
N ALA A 327 -1.04 2.59 -9.67
CA ALA A 327 0.22 3.06 -9.11
C ALA A 327 1.18 1.90 -8.79
N HIS A 328 2.43 2.00 -9.21
CA HIS A 328 3.44 0.95 -9.00
C HIS A 328 4.78 1.45 -8.46
N ASP A 329 4.99 2.77 -8.43
CA ASP A 329 6.16 3.37 -7.81
C ASP A 329 5.82 4.77 -7.30
N CYS A 330 5.86 4.93 -5.98
CA CYS A 330 5.69 6.18 -5.27
C CYS A 330 6.95 6.59 -4.50
N ALA A 331 8.13 5.99 -4.76
CA ALA A 331 9.35 6.28 -4.01
C ALA A 331 9.79 7.74 -4.12
N ASN A 332 9.43 8.41 -5.22
CA ASN A 332 9.72 9.83 -5.45
C ASN A 332 8.78 10.80 -4.68
N GLN A 333 7.87 10.31 -3.82
CA GLN A 333 6.97 11.13 -3.00
C GLN A 333 7.57 11.60 -1.65
N GLY A 334 8.84 11.30 -1.39
CA GLY A 334 9.44 11.50 -0.07
C GLY A 334 9.12 10.34 0.88
N ALA A 335 9.16 10.60 2.19
CA ALA A 335 8.91 9.56 3.20
C ALA A 335 7.47 9.02 3.09
N GLY A 336 7.33 7.69 3.06
CA GLY A 336 6.03 7.01 3.06
C GLY A 336 5.57 6.41 1.72
N GLY A 337 6.32 6.61 0.63
CA GLY A 337 6.06 5.95 -0.66
C GLY A 337 6.58 4.51 -0.75
N PHE A 338 6.16 3.78 -1.79
CA PHE A 338 6.62 2.43 -2.12
C PHE A 338 7.41 2.39 -3.43
N PRO A 339 8.46 1.56 -3.58
CA PRO A 339 9.25 1.50 -4.81
C PRO A 339 8.60 0.63 -5.88
N GLN A 340 9.12 0.74 -7.11
CA GLN A 340 8.84 -0.18 -8.20
C GLN A 340 8.95 -1.65 -7.76
N GLY A 341 8.01 -2.48 -8.21
CA GLY A 341 8.00 -3.92 -7.90
C GLY A 341 7.34 -4.26 -6.57
N PHE A 342 6.80 -3.26 -5.86
CA PHE A 342 5.69 -3.48 -4.95
C PHE A 342 4.41 -3.75 -5.76
N ASP A 343 3.50 -4.60 -5.24
CA ASP A 343 2.22 -4.88 -5.91
C ASP A 343 1.46 -3.59 -6.23
N TYR A 344 0.77 -3.58 -7.37
CA TYR A 344 0.03 -2.41 -7.83
C TYR A 344 -1.00 -1.92 -6.80
N ARG A 345 -1.07 -0.60 -6.66
CA ARG A 345 -2.03 0.08 -5.80
C ARG A 345 -3.07 0.81 -6.63
N PHE A 346 -4.29 0.28 -6.55
CA PHE A 346 -5.41 0.77 -7.33
C PHE A 346 -6.23 1.83 -6.62
N LEU A 347 -6.31 1.73 -5.30
CA LEU A 347 -7.01 2.66 -4.43
C LEU A 347 -6.03 3.21 -3.39
N LEU A 348 -5.94 4.54 -3.34
CA LEU A 348 -5.08 5.29 -2.43
C LEU A 348 -5.80 6.55 -1.94
N SER A 349 -5.31 7.12 -0.85
CA SER A 349 -5.66 8.47 -0.40
C SER A 349 -4.42 9.36 -0.40
N GLU A 350 -4.61 10.67 -0.52
CA GLU A 350 -3.57 11.69 -0.48
C GLU A 350 -4.02 12.89 0.37
N LYS A 351 -3.09 13.48 1.14
CA LYS A 351 -3.36 14.69 1.93
C LYS A 351 -3.62 15.86 1.00
N LEU A 352 -4.68 16.63 1.28
CA LEU A 352 -5.00 17.84 0.51
C LEU A 352 -3.92 18.93 0.61
N THR A 353 -3.11 18.92 1.67
CA THR A 353 -2.11 19.95 1.96
C THR A 353 -0.86 19.84 1.10
N ASP A 354 -0.38 18.63 0.84
CA ASP A 354 0.93 18.39 0.22
C ASP A 354 0.95 17.22 -0.79
N GLY A 355 -0.16 16.49 -0.95
CA GLY A 355 -0.26 15.33 -1.84
C GLY A 355 0.45 14.08 -1.34
N SER A 356 0.96 14.04 -0.10
CA SER A 356 1.55 12.82 0.47
C SER A 356 0.50 11.73 0.67
N LEU A 357 0.90 10.46 0.52
CA LEU A 357 0.00 9.33 0.68
C LEU A 357 -0.62 9.31 2.09
N GLY A 358 -1.92 9.06 2.14
CA GLY A 358 -2.72 8.89 3.34
C GLY A 358 -2.81 7.43 3.80
N PRO A 359 -3.56 7.17 4.88
CA PRO A 359 -3.64 5.87 5.57
C PRO A 359 -4.65 4.87 4.95
N TRP A 360 -5.31 5.23 3.86
CA TRP A 360 -6.34 4.40 3.24
C TRP A 360 -5.79 3.57 2.07
N PHE A 361 -5.84 2.24 2.23
CA PHE A 361 -5.20 1.23 1.40
C PHE A 361 -6.07 -0.02 1.10
N PRO A 362 -7.40 0.06 0.87
CA PRO A 362 -8.05 -1.06 0.17
C PRO A 362 -7.43 -1.22 -1.22
N ASN A 363 -7.72 -2.33 -1.87
CA ASN A 363 -7.23 -2.54 -3.22
C ASN A 363 -8.32 -3.11 -4.11
N THR A 364 -8.25 -2.75 -5.38
CA THR A 364 -8.88 -3.52 -6.44
C THR A 364 -7.79 -4.24 -7.24
N ASP A 365 -8.12 -4.70 -8.42
CA ASP A 365 -7.20 -5.10 -9.47
C ASP A 365 -7.51 -4.34 -10.77
N ALA A 366 -6.98 -4.82 -11.89
CA ALA A 366 -7.37 -4.40 -13.23
C ALA A 366 -7.66 -5.65 -14.06
N ASP A 367 -8.80 -5.68 -14.77
CA ASP A 367 -9.07 -6.75 -15.74
C ASP A 367 -8.03 -6.69 -16.86
N PRO A 368 -7.17 -7.71 -17.02
CA PRO A 368 -6.12 -7.71 -18.03
C PRO A 368 -6.64 -7.74 -19.47
N ASN A 369 -7.93 -8.05 -19.66
CA ASN A 369 -8.60 -8.06 -20.95
C ASN A 369 -9.32 -6.74 -21.25
N SER A 370 -9.30 -5.79 -20.32
CA SER A 370 -9.89 -4.47 -20.54
C SER A 370 -9.05 -3.64 -21.51
N ALA A 371 -9.65 -2.59 -22.06
CA ALA A 371 -8.92 -1.69 -22.96
C ALA A 371 -7.97 -0.74 -22.22
N THR A 372 -8.16 -0.59 -20.91
CA THR A 372 -7.46 0.38 -20.08
C THR A 372 -6.45 -0.29 -19.17
N ASN A 373 -6.77 -1.45 -18.58
CA ASN A 373 -5.91 -2.21 -17.67
C ASN A 373 -5.43 -1.36 -16.49
N VAL A 374 -6.32 -0.58 -15.87
CA VAL A 374 -6.00 0.38 -14.80
C VAL A 374 -6.87 0.24 -13.55
N GLY A 375 -7.93 -0.58 -13.57
CA GLY A 375 -8.81 -0.80 -12.43
C GLY A 375 -9.87 0.30 -12.31
N PRO A 376 -9.81 1.19 -11.30
CA PRO A 376 -10.79 2.25 -11.12
C PRO A 376 -10.75 3.31 -12.24
N LEU A 377 -11.93 3.76 -12.70
CA LEU A 377 -12.08 4.73 -13.78
C LEU A 377 -12.97 5.93 -13.41
N ALA A 378 -13.82 5.80 -12.39
CA ALA A 378 -14.74 6.85 -11.99
C ALA A 378 -15.06 6.80 -10.49
N PHE A 379 -15.12 7.99 -9.87
CA PHE A 379 -15.53 8.16 -8.48
C PHE A 379 -16.73 9.08 -8.34
N ALA A 380 -17.55 8.82 -7.32
CA ALA A 380 -18.59 9.73 -6.86
C ALA A 380 -18.79 9.62 -5.35
N THR A 381 -19.41 10.62 -4.75
CA THR A 381 -19.63 10.70 -3.31
C THR A 381 -20.96 11.39 -3.01
N SER A 382 -21.60 11.02 -1.91
CA SER A 382 -22.67 11.76 -1.24
C SER A 382 -22.16 12.70 -0.14
N GLY A 383 -20.83 12.75 0.06
CA GLY A 383 -20.12 13.56 1.04
C GLY A 383 -19.39 12.72 2.11
N ASN A 384 -19.88 11.52 2.44
CA ASN A 384 -19.36 10.66 3.51
C ASN A 384 -19.03 9.23 3.07
N ASP A 385 -19.02 9.01 1.77
CA ASP A 385 -18.80 7.71 1.14
C ASP A 385 -18.05 7.88 -0.18
N LEU A 386 -17.54 6.78 -0.73
CA LEU A 386 -16.89 6.75 -2.02
C LEU A 386 -17.45 5.59 -2.83
N TRP A 387 -18.13 5.93 -3.92
CA TRP A 387 -18.47 4.98 -4.97
C TRP A 387 -17.33 4.92 -5.97
N ALA A 388 -16.88 3.71 -6.29
CA ALA A 388 -15.83 3.46 -7.26
C ALA A 388 -16.33 2.54 -8.37
N GLY A 389 -16.28 3.05 -9.60
CA GLY A 389 -16.54 2.30 -10.82
C GLY A 389 -15.26 2.10 -11.62
N GLY A 390 -15.12 0.96 -12.29
CA GLY A 390 -13.90 0.65 -13.04
C GLY A 390 -13.99 -0.63 -13.84
N ASP A 391 -12.84 -1.09 -14.34
CA ASP A 391 -12.63 -2.36 -15.03
C ASP A 391 -12.02 -3.45 -14.13
N PHE A 392 -12.15 -3.33 -12.81
CA PHE A 392 -11.68 -4.32 -11.84
C PHE A 392 -12.61 -5.54 -11.72
N LEU A 393 -12.05 -6.67 -11.31
CA LEU A 393 -12.71 -7.96 -11.06
C LEU A 393 -12.77 -8.31 -9.57
N HIS A 394 -11.90 -7.70 -8.75
CA HIS A 394 -11.81 -7.95 -7.31
C HIS A 394 -11.72 -6.65 -6.50
N VAL A 395 -12.18 -6.72 -5.26
CA VAL A 395 -12.00 -5.70 -4.21
C VAL A 395 -11.56 -6.42 -2.94
N ASN A 396 -10.40 -6.04 -2.40
CA ASN A 396 -9.76 -6.67 -1.24
C ASN A 396 -9.69 -8.20 -1.38
N ASP A 397 -9.22 -8.67 -2.55
CA ASP A 397 -9.10 -10.09 -2.93
C ASP A 397 -10.43 -10.88 -3.00
N VAL A 398 -11.57 -10.19 -2.86
CA VAL A 398 -12.91 -10.78 -3.01
C VAL A 398 -13.47 -10.42 -4.39
N ALA A 399 -14.07 -11.40 -5.08
CA ALA A 399 -14.69 -11.18 -6.38
C ALA A 399 -15.81 -10.12 -6.29
N GLN A 400 -15.57 -8.98 -6.93
CA GLN A 400 -16.48 -7.84 -6.99
C GLN A 400 -16.16 -7.07 -8.27
N GLN A 401 -17.02 -7.17 -9.28
CA GLN A 401 -16.71 -6.65 -10.61
C GLN A 401 -17.30 -5.27 -10.87
N GLY A 402 -16.44 -4.36 -11.31
CA GLY A 402 -16.75 -3.10 -11.97
C GLY A 402 -17.41 -1.99 -11.13
N LEU A 403 -17.95 -2.30 -9.96
CA LEU A 403 -18.54 -1.33 -9.05
C LEU A 403 -18.27 -1.72 -7.58
N THR A 404 -17.93 -0.77 -6.73
CA THR A 404 -17.80 -0.95 -5.28
C THR A 404 -18.10 0.35 -4.54
N HIS A 405 -18.27 0.25 -3.22
CA HIS A 405 -18.68 1.35 -2.35
C HIS A 405 -17.99 1.25 -1.00
N PHE A 406 -17.40 2.34 -0.54
CA PHE A 406 -16.78 2.47 0.78
C PHE A 406 -17.48 3.56 1.56
N THR A 407 -17.74 3.32 2.84
CA THR A 407 -18.44 4.27 3.72
C THR A 407 -17.58 4.61 4.93
N ASN A 408 -17.96 5.62 5.70
CA ASN A 408 -17.37 5.93 7.00
C ASN A 408 -17.98 5.11 8.17
N ALA A 409 -18.60 3.96 7.86
CA ALA A 409 -19.24 3.13 8.86
C ALA A 409 -18.21 2.49 9.82
N ALA A 410 -18.45 2.63 11.11
CA ALA A 410 -17.67 1.99 12.17
C ALA A 410 -17.93 0.46 12.22
N PRO A 411 -16.96 -0.34 12.69
CA PRO A 411 -15.69 0.05 13.30
C PRO A 411 -14.53 0.27 12.32
N GLY A 412 -14.76 0.32 11.00
CA GLY A 412 -13.67 0.34 10.03
C GLY A 412 -13.16 -1.06 9.67
N ALA A 413 -12.06 -1.13 8.92
CA ALA A 413 -11.28 -2.35 8.78
C ALA A 413 -10.54 -2.60 10.10
N ALA A 414 -10.24 -3.86 10.39
CA ALA A 414 -9.53 -4.22 11.61
C ALA A 414 -8.05 -4.46 11.31
N PRO A 415 -7.14 -4.19 12.27
CA PRO A 415 -5.74 -4.45 12.07
C PRO A 415 -5.51 -5.94 11.82
N ALA A 416 -4.57 -6.26 10.95
CA ALA A 416 -4.18 -7.65 10.75
C ALA A 416 -3.74 -8.28 12.08
N LYS A 417 -4.05 -9.56 12.27
CA LYS A 417 -3.75 -10.24 13.53
C LYS A 417 -2.22 -10.26 13.79
N PRO A 418 -1.75 -9.81 14.97
CA PRO A 418 -0.34 -9.89 15.31
C PRO A 418 0.18 -11.33 15.24
N ALA A 419 1.39 -11.49 14.71
CA ALA A 419 2.07 -12.77 14.65
C ALA A 419 2.26 -13.35 16.06
N LYS A 420 2.34 -14.69 16.15
CA LYS A 420 2.72 -15.37 17.38
C LYS A 420 4.10 -14.86 17.82
N LEU A 421 4.20 -14.39 19.06
CA LEU A 421 5.48 -13.96 19.62
C LEU A 421 6.41 -15.14 19.84
N LEU A 422 7.70 -14.88 19.69
CA LEU A 422 8.74 -15.88 19.89
C LEU A 422 9.81 -15.27 20.81
N PRO A 423 9.48 -15.07 22.11
CA PRO A 423 10.37 -14.49 23.11
C PRO A 423 11.57 -15.40 23.37
N TYR A 424 12.65 -14.85 23.91
CA TYR A 424 13.82 -15.63 24.31
C TYR A 424 14.47 -15.13 25.58
N SER A 425 15.22 -16.01 26.23
CA SER A 425 15.92 -15.72 27.47
C SER A 425 17.24 -16.49 27.48
N VAL A 426 18.34 -15.74 27.49
CA VAL A 426 19.71 -16.28 27.56
C VAL A 426 20.44 -15.78 28.82
N GLN A 427 19.88 -14.77 29.50
CA GLN A 427 20.40 -14.24 30.75
C GLN A 427 19.39 -14.47 31.88
N PRO A 428 19.86 -14.82 33.09
CA PRO A 428 18.99 -14.96 34.24
C PRO A 428 18.10 -13.75 34.48
N GLY A 429 16.79 -14.00 34.49
CA GLY A 429 15.77 -12.98 34.75
C GLY A 429 15.49 -11.99 33.61
N VAL A 430 16.04 -12.23 32.43
CA VAL A 430 15.85 -11.35 31.26
C VAL A 430 15.14 -12.10 30.15
N VAL A 431 14.04 -11.55 29.66
CA VAL A 431 13.38 -12.01 28.43
C VAL A 431 13.41 -10.90 27.40
N GLN A 432 13.90 -11.21 26.22
CA GLN A 432 13.94 -10.31 25.08
C GLN A 432 12.79 -10.63 24.13
N ILE A 433 12.12 -9.59 23.67
CA ILE A 433 10.91 -9.66 22.87
C ILE A 433 11.03 -8.65 21.74
N HIS A 434 10.63 -9.07 20.55
CA HIS A 434 10.47 -8.19 19.41
C HIS A 434 9.35 -8.76 18.53
N PHE A 435 8.79 -7.91 17.68
CA PHE A 435 7.75 -8.31 16.74
C PHE A 435 7.59 -7.23 15.66
N PRO A 436 7.17 -7.61 14.44
CA PRO A 436 6.83 -6.63 13.43
C PRO A 436 5.48 -5.99 13.76
N THR A 437 5.30 -4.73 13.40
CA THR A 437 3.97 -4.13 13.32
C THR A 437 3.10 -4.84 12.28
N VAL A 438 1.78 -4.68 12.39
CA VAL A 438 0.78 -5.20 11.46
C VAL A 438 0.29 -4.09 10.53
N VAL A 439 -0.46 -4.46 9.49
CA VAL A 439 -1.12 -3.49 8.60
C VAL A 439 -2.56 -3.34 9.04
N ASP A 440 -3.06 -2.12 8.98
CA ASP A 440 -4.48 -1.83 8.83
C ASP A 440 -4.66 -1.05 7.51
N ASN A 441 -5.75 -1.32 6.80
CA ASN A 441 -6.01 -0.76 5.48
C ASN A 441 -6.75 0.58 5.55
N ASP A 442 -7.20 1.06 6.71
CA ASP A 442 -7.76 2.41 6.88
C ASP A 442 -7.17 3.21 8.04
N ASP A 443 -6.19 2.66 8.79
CA ASP A 443 -5.47 3.36 9.84
C ASP A 443 -3.96 3.01 9.80
N SER A 444 -3.10 3.99 9.54
CA SER A 444 -1.66 3.70 9.45
C SER A 444 -1.00 3.69 10.81
N THR A 445 -1.53 4.44 11.77
CA THR A 445 -0.97 4.60 13.12
C THR A 445 -1.72 3.75 14.13
N LEU A 446 -1.06 2.69 14.60
CA LEU A 446 -1.66 1.68 15.50
C LEU A 446 -1.04 1.72 16.89
N THR A 447 -1.84 1.38 17.89
CA THR A 447 -1.39 1.22 19.28
C THR A 447 -1.19 -0.25 19.62
N TYR A 448 -0.02 -0.59 20.15
CA TYR A 448 0.38 -1.95 20.52
C TYR A 448 0.54 -2.06 22.02
N ARG A 449 0.05 -3.17 22.60
CA ARG A 449 0.31 -3.55 24.00
C ARG A 449 0.95 -4.92 24.05
N LEU A 450 2.07 -5.03 24.75
CA LEU A 450 2.69 -6.32 25.06
C LEU A 450 2.09 -6.84 26.37
N LEU A 451 1.50 -8.02 26.30
CA LEU A 451 0.82 -8.69 27.40
C LEU A 451 1.67 -9.87 27.88
N LYS A 452 1.96 -9.92 29.17
CA LYS A 452 2.71 -10.99 29.84
C LYS A 452 1.79 -11.92 30.62
N GLY A 453 2.11 -13.21 30.55
CA GLY A 453 1.50 -14.28 31.32
C GLY A 453 0.05 -14.58 30.93
N PHE A 454 -0.49 -15.64 31.51
CA PHE A 454 -1.89 -16.05 31.31
C PHE A 454 -2.90 -15.03 31.84
N THR A 455 -2.46 -14.11 32.71
CA THR A 455 -3.27 -13.00 33.24
C THR A 455 -3.35 -11.79 32.31
N ASN A 456 -2.56 -11.75 31.23
CA ASN A 456 -2.49 -10.62 30.28
C ASN A 456 -2.11 -9.29 30.91
N THR A 457 -1.11 -9.31 31.77
CA THR A 457 -0.60 -8.07 32.37
C THR A 457 0.08 -7.25 31.28
N THR A 458 -0.37 -6.01 31.04
CA THR A 458 0.32 -5.12 30.10
C THR A 458 1.65 -4.69 30.69
N ILE A 459 2.75 -4.97 29.99
CA ILE A 459 4.11 -4.63 30.42
C ILE A 459 4.76 -3.55 29.55
N ALA A 460 4.20 -3.29 28.37
CA ALA A 460 4.64 -2.19 27.51
C ALA A 460 3.55 -1.77 26.54
N THR A 461 3.59 -0.50 26.12
CA THR A 461 2.69 0.09 25.13
C THR A 461 3.48 0.94 24.15
N TRP A 462 3.16 0.86 22.86
CA TRP A 462 3.73 1.70 21.81
C TRP A 462 2.65 2.24 20.90
N THR A 463 2.98 3.31 20.18
CA THR A 463 2.29 3.73 18.97
C THR A 463 3.29 3.60 17.82
N ALA A 464 2.88 3.02 16.70
CA ALA A 464 3.73 2.86 15.54
C ALA A 464 2.94 3.04 14.25
N THR A 465 3.56 3.71 13.27
CA THR A 465 3.00 3.88 11.94
C THR A 465 3.49 2.76 11.03
N SER A 466 2.56 2.14 10.31
CA SER A 466 2.79 1.02 9.40
C SER A 466 1.91 1.14 8.17
N THR A 467 2.46 0.73 7.03
CA THR A 467 1.76 0.65 5.75
C THR A 467 2.01 -0.73 5.14
N PRO A 468 1.31 -1.11 4.05
CA PRO A 468 1.57 -2.36 3.35
C PRO A 468 3.03 -2.55 2.90
N TRP A 469 3.78 -1.46 2.68
CA TRP A 469 5.18 -1.46 2.24
C TRP A 469 6.18 -1.07 3.33
N TYR A 470 5.73 -0.67 4.52
CA TYR A 470 6.60 -0.28 5.63
C TYR A 470 6.07 -0.83 6.96
N ARG A 471 6.81 -1.79 7.55
CA ARG A 471 6.45 -2.43 8.83
C ARG A 471 7.65 -2.41 9.79
N PRO A 472 7.78 -1.37 10.63
CA PRO A 472 8.86 -1.33 11.61
C PRO A 472 8.74 -2.46 12.64
N TRP A 473 9.86 -2.78 13.27
CA TRP A 473 9.89 -3.73 14.39
C TRP A 473 9.80 -3.00 15.71
N LEU A 474 9.03 -3.54 16.65
CA LEU A 474 8.99 -3.12 18.04
C LEU A 474 9.77 -4.12 18.89
N SER A 475 10.39 -3.65 19.97
CA SER A 475 11.18 -4.47 20.88
C SER A 475 10.95 -4.09 22.34
N TYR A 476 11.14 -5.06 23.24
CA TYR A 476 11.05 -4.91 24.68
C TYR A 476 11.97 -5.89 25.39
N THR A 477 12.65 -5.42 26.44
CA THR A 477 13.41 -6.25 27.36
C THR A 477 12.65 -6.35 28.69
N ASP A 478 12.10 -7.52 28.97
CA ASP A 478 11.46 -7.81 30.25
C ASP A 478 12.50 -8.29 31.28
N THR A 479 12.74 -7.46 32.30
CA THR A 479 13.63 -7.75 33.43
C THR A 479 12.87 -8.09 34.71
N SER A 480 11.54 -8.25 34.63
CA SER A 480 10.68 -8.51 35.78
C SER A 480 10.46 -9.99 36.06
N SER A 481 10.91 -10.89 35.18
CA SER A 481 10.78 -12.33 35.39
C SER A 481 11.90 -12.89 36.27
N ALA A 482 11.57 -13.89 37.08
CA ALA A 482 12.57 -14.61 37.87
C ALA A 482 13.33 -15.64 37.02
N PRO A 483 14.62 -15.90 37.29
CA PRO A 483 15.35 -17.02 36.69
C PRO A 483 14.60 -18.35 36.90
N GLY A 484 14.39 -19.12 35.84
CA GLY A 484 13.62 -20.38 35.87
C GLY A 484 12.09 -20.23 35.84
N GLU A 485 11.55 -19.01 35.86
CA GLU A 485 10.11 -18.76 35.68
C GLU A 485 9.63 -19.29 34.33
N VAL A 486 8.45 -19.91 34.30
CA VAL A 486 7.75 -20.23 33.05
C VAL A 486 6.70 -19.16 32.79
N THR A 487 6.82 -18.47 31.67
CA THR A 487 5.90 -17.39 31.28
C THR A 487 5.58 -17.42 29.79
N ASN A 488 4.72 -16.54 29.31
CA ASN A 488 4.40 -16.38 27.90
C ASN A 488 3.99 -14.94 27.59
N TYR A 489 3.95 -14.60 26.30
CA TYR A 489 3.65 -13.24 25.87
C TYR A 489 2.70 -13.23 24.68
N ARG A 490 1.95 -12.15 24.50
CA ARG A 490 1.26 -11.85 23.23
C ARG A 490 1.15 -10.36 23.00
N VAL A 491 0.88 -10.00 21.76
CA VAL A 491 0.60 -8.61 21.36
C VAL A 491 -0.90 -8.41 21.24
N GLU A 492 -1.39 -7.32 21.78
CA GLU A 492 -2.68 -6.73 21.44
C GLU A 492 -2.43 -5.48 20.59
N VAL A 493 -3.16 -5.32 19.51
CA VAL A 493 -3.10 -4.14 18.64
C VAL A 493 -4.49 -3.53 18.52
N THR A 494 -4.55 -2.20 18.46
CA THR A 494 -5.78 -1.45 18.25
C THR A 494 -5.54 -0.21 17.38
N ASP A 495 -6.49 0.05 16.49
CA ASP A 495 -6.67 1.29 15.71
C ASP A 495 -7.53 2.34 16.49
N GLY A 496 -8.01 1.99 17.69
CA GLY A 496 -8.96 2.76 18.50
C GLY A 496 -10.41 2.27 18.45
N SER A 497 -10.79 1.56 17.40
CA SER A 497 -12.15 1.07 17.10
C SER A 497 -12.24 -0.47 17.18
N ASN A 498 -11.27 -1.15 16.59
CA ASN A 498 -11.03 -2.58 16.66
C ASN A 498 -9.85 -2.87 17.60
N THR A 499 -9.93 -4.00 18.30
CA THR A 499 -8.82 -4.51 19.11
C THR A 499 -8.62 -5.98 18.78
N ILE A 500 -7.44 -6.30 18.28
CA ILE A 500 -7.07 -7.66 17.86
C ILE A 500 -5.94 -8.17 18.74
N ARG A 501 -6.12 -9.38 19.27
CA ARG A 501 -5.08 -10.08 20.05
C ARG A 501 -4.42 -11.16 19.22
N GLY A 502 -3.09 -11.12 19.20
CA GLY A 502 -2.26 -12.21 18.71
C GLY A 502 -2.41 -13.47 19.56
N ASN A 503 -1.88 -14.56 19.04
CA ASN A 503 -1.75 -15.81 19.81
C ASN A 503 -0.69 -15.62 20.91
N TYR A 504 -0.83 -16.36 22.02
CA TYR A 504 0.28 -16.51 22.95
C TYR A 504 1.49 -17.12 22.26
N SER A 505 2.67 -16.66 22.65
CA SER A 505 3.90 -17.40 22.45
C SER A 505 3.78 -18.80 23.06
N ASP A 506 4.64 -19.70 22.62
CA ASP A 506 4.85 -20.90 23.44
C ASP A 506 5.36 -20.49 24.83
N PRO A 507 5.05 -21.26 25.88
CA PRO A 507 5.63 -21.02 27.19
C PRO A 507 7.16 -21.02 27.09
N ILE A 508 7.78 -19.95 27.58
CA ILE A 508 9.22 -19.82 27.68
C ILE A 508 9.63 -20.03 29.13
N THR A 509 10.68 -20.83 29.35
CA THR A 509 11.39 -20.89 30.62
C THR A 509 12.50 -19.84 30.59
N VAL A 510 12.45 -18.91 31.54
CA VAL A 510 13.44 -17.85 31.70
C VAL A 510 14.75 -18.50 32.13
N ALA A 511 15.86 -18.13 31.48
CA ALA A 511 17.16 -18.73 31.75
C ALA A 511 17.45 -18.70 33.25
N SER A 512 17.94 -19.82 33.78
CA SER A 512 18.39 -19.94 35.17
C SER A 512 19.91 -19.90 35.28
N THR A 513 20.60 -20.15 34.17
CA THR A 513 22.06 -20.10 34.04
C THR A 513 22.45 -19.00 33.06
N ALA A 514 23.56 -18.31 33.35
CA ALA A 514 24.11 -17.32 32.43
C ALA A 514 24.53 -17.97 31.11
N SER A 515 24.21 -17.31 29.99
CA SER A 515 24.82 -17.62 28.70
C SER A 515 26.34 -17.45 28.74
N THR A 516 27.04 -18.08 27.79
CA THR A 516 28.50 -17.91 27.69
C THR A 516 28.86 -16.45 27.43
N ALA A 517 30.09 -16.03 27.75
CA ALA A 517 30.54 -14.67 27.48
C ALA A 517 30.41 -14.30 26.00
N TYR A 518 30.67 -15.25 25.09
CA TYR A 518 30.47 -15.08 23.65
C TYR A 518 29.01 -14.78 23.31
N ASP A 519 28.08 -15.59 23.81
CA ASP A 519 26.64 -15.39 23.59
C ASP A 519 26.15 -14.04 24.11
N GLN A 520 26.71 -13.56 25.22
CA GLN A 520 26.36 -12.26 25.79
C GLN A 520 26.80 -11.13 24.88
N ILE A 521 28.01 -11.22 24.32
CA ILE A 521 28.56 -10.23 23.40
C ILE A 521 27.72 -10.18 22.13
N ILE A 522 27.49 -11.33 21.48
CA ILE A 522 26.70 -11.40 20.24
C ILE A 522 25.28 -10.89 20.46
N ASN A 523 24.61 -11.33 21.53
CA ASN A 523 23.23 -10.91 21.79
C ASN A 523 23.10 -9.45 22.25
N ALA A 524 24.14 -8.88 22.88
CA ALA A 524 24.15 -7.45 23.26
C ALA A 524 24.09 -6.55 22.03
N ASP A 525 24.62 -7.02 20.90
CA ASP A 525 24.57 -6.31 19.62
C ASP A 525 23.29 -6.59 18.82
N GLY A 526 22.30 -7.28 19.39
CA GLY A 526 20.93 -7.35 18.86
C GLY A 526 20.79 -7.92 17.43
N PRO A 527 21.27 -9.15 17.17
CA PRO A 527 21.05 -9.81 15.89
C PRO A 527 19.54 -10.01 15.61
N GLN A 528 19.15 -9.96 14.33
CA GLN A 528 17.82 -10.35 13.84
C GLN A 528 17.72 -11.85 13.52
N ALA A 529 18.85 -12.57 13.56
CA ALA A 529 18.95 -14.03 13.54
C ALA A 529 20.34 -14.42 14.05
N TYR A 530 20.46 -15.42 14.92
CA TYR A 530 21.74 -15.94 15.39
C TYR A 530 21.63 -17.44 15.62
N TRP A 531 22.26 -18.20 14.75
CA TRP A 531 22.30 -19.66 14.82
C TRP A 531 23.66 -20.10 15.28
N ARG A 532 23.68 -20.70 16.46
CA ARG A 532 24.91 -21.26 17.02
C ARG A 532 25.37 -22.52 16.32
N LEU A 533 24.49 -23.20 15.59
CA LEU A 533 24.80 -24.40 14.80
C LEU A 533 25.42 -25.56 15.60
N GLY A 534 25.28 -25.52 16.93
CA GLY A 534 25.83 -26.48 17.88
C GLY A 534 24.86 -27.53 18.38
N GLU A 535 23.79 -27.77 17.63
CA GLU A 535 22.81 -28.80 17.96
C GLU A 535 23.42 -30.21 17.92
N ALA A 536 22.84 -31.13 18.71
CA ALA A 536 23.31 -32.49 18.79
C ALA A 536 23.21 -33.23 17.44
N ALA A 537 24.08 -34.21 17.23
CA ALA A 537 24.05 -35.06 16.03
C ALA A 537 22.66 -35.68 15.82
N GLY A 538 22.15 -35.60 14.59
CA GLY A 538 20.83 -36.11 14.20
C GLY A 538 19.69 -35.09 14.30
N THR A 539 19.93 -33.90 14.84
CA THR A 539 18.93 -32.82 14.88
C THR A 539 18.64 -32.28 13.47
N THR A 540 17.38 -32.02 13.16
CA THR A 540 16.93 -31.49 11.84
C THR A 540 16.58 -30.00 11.87
N THR A 541 16.53 -29.39 13.05
CA THR A 541 16.19 -27.98 13.25
C THR A 541 17.33 -27.24 13.95
N SER A 542 17.61 -26.01 13.53
CA SER A 542 18.50 -25.11 14.25
C SER A 542 17.71 -24.17 15.14
N VAL A 543 18.24 -23.88 16.32
CA VAL A 543 17.68 -22.89 17.25
C VAL A 543 18.23 -21.51 16.92
N ASP A 544 17.33 -20.55 16.77
CA ASP A 544 17.69 -19.13 16.72
C ASP A 544 17.93 -18.58 18.13
N SER A 545 19.20 -18.43 18.48
CA SER A 545 19.70 -17.90 19.75
C SER A 545 19.64 -16.38 19.85
N SER A 546 19.36 -15.67 18.75
CA SER A 546 18.95 -14.25 18.82
C SER A 546 17.54 -14.11 19.36
N GLY A 547 16.82 -15.23 19.43
CA GLY A 547 15.41 -15.33 19.73
C GLY A 547 14.52 -14.44 18.89
N GLN A 548 14.91 -14.23 17.64
CA GLN A 548 14.15 -13.54 16.60
C GLN A 548 13.12 -14.40 15.91
N SER A 549 12.98 -15.60 16.43
CA SER A 549 11.99 -16.58 16.01
C SER A 549 12.33 -17.19 14.67
N ASN A 550 13.57 -17.03 14.22
CA ASN A 550 14.03 -17.45 12.92
C ASN A 550 14.75 -18.79 13.02
N ASN A 551 14.15 -19.78 13.68
CA ASN A 551 14.70 -21.14 13.73
C ASN A 551 15.02 -21.62 12.30
N GLY A 552 15.95 -22.56 12.20
CA GLY A 552 16.43 -23.07 10.93
C GLY A 552 15.97 -24.50 10.65
N THR A 553 15.94 -24.88 9.37
CA THR A 553 15.85 -26.27 8.96
C THR A 553 17.17 -26.72 8.33
N PHE A 554 17.74 -27.81 8.87
CA PHE A 554 18.95 -28.44 8.34
C PHE A 554 18.65 -29.37 7.17
N THR A 555 19.55 -29.45 6.19
CA THR A 555 19.50 -30.44 5.10
C THR A 555 20.91 -30.75 4.64
N GLY A 556 21.32 -32.02 4.58
CA GLY A 556 22.63 -32.40 4.04
C GLY A 556 23.82 -31.90 4.86
N VAL A 557 23.71 -31.93 6.19
CA VAL A 557 24.75 -31.49 7.13
C VAL A 557 25.07 -32.57 8.15
N THR A 558 26.24 -32.46 8.78
CA THR A 558 26.65 -33.22 9.96
C THR A 558 26.82 -32.24 11.12
N LEU A 559 26.31 -32.59 12.30
CA LEU A 559 26.33 -31.75 13.51
C LEU A 559 27.13 -32.43 14.63
N GLY A 560 27.49 -31.67 15.67
CA GLY A 560 28.19 -32.19 16.85
C GLY A 560 29.71 -32.25 16.74
N GLY A 561 30.30 -31.72 15.67
CA GLY A 561 31.76 -31.55 15.55
C GLY A 561 32.26 -30.34 16.33
N ALA A 562 33.53 -30.32 16.74
CA ALA A 562 34.10 -29.20 17.49
C ALA A 562 33.93 -27.86 16.76
N GLY A 563 33.33 -26.89 17.46
CA GLY A 563 33.06 -25.54 16.96
C GLY A 563 34.27 -24.60 17.00
N ALA A 564 34.04 -23.35 16.62
CA ALA A 564 34.98 -22.25 16.73
C ALA A 564 35.07 -21.71 18.16
N ILE A 565 33.96 -21.78 18.91
CA ILE A 565 33.87 -21.29 20.29
C ILE A 565 33.99 -22.46 21.28
N ALA A 566 34.83 -22.29 22.30
CA ALA A 566 35.05 -23.33 23.30
C ALA A 566 33.72 -23.73 23.99
N GLY A 567 33.41 -25.03 23.98
CA GLY A 567 32.19 -25.56 24.57
C GLY A 567 30.97 -25.56 23.65
N ASN A 568 31.08 -25.06 22.41
CA ASN A 568 30.07 -25.21 21.37
C ASN A 568 30.48 -26.28 20.33
N THR A 569 29.51 -26.76 19.56
CA THR A 569 29.75 -27.58 18.35
C THR A 569 29.31 -26.82 17.10
N ALA A 570 29.67 -27.30 15.92
CA ALA A 570 29.38 -26.62 14.66
C ALA A 570 28.71 -27.53 13.63
N MET A 571 28.12 -26.89 12.61
CA MET A 571 27.58 -27.53 11.43
C MET A 571 28.70 -27.79 10.42
N THR A 572 28.70 -28.96 9.79
CA THR A 572 29.55 -29.27 8.61
C THR A 572 28.67 -29.66 7.42
N THR A 573 28.90 -29.08 6.24
CA THR A 573 28.17 -29.45 5.02
C THR A 573 28.58 -30.85 4.53
N SER A 574 27.67 -31.84 4.56
CA SER A 574 27.98 -33.22 4.15
C SER A 574 27.70 -33.51 2.68
N SER A 575 27.06 -32.57 1.97
CA SER A 575 26.83 -32.60 0.52
C SER A 575 27.10 -31.23 -0.12
N SER A 576 27.05 -31.15 -1.45
CA SER A 576 27.11 -29.87 -2.18
C SER A 576 25.86 -29.00 -1.97
N THR A 577 24.81 -29.57 -1.37
CA THR A 577 23.53 -28.91 -1.06
C THR A 577 23.30 -28.74 0.43
N GLY A 578 24.34 -29.01 1.23
CA GLY A 578 24.32 -28.93 2.68
C GLY A 578 24.01 -27.52 3.16
N ARG A 579 22.95 -27.36 3.96
CA ARG A 579 22.45 -26.05 4.36
C ARG A 579 21.72 -26.05 5.68
N MET A 580 21.60 -24.84 6.22
CA MET A 580 20.55 -24.44 7.13
C MET A 580 19.79 -23.27 6.51
N ALA A 581 18.47 -23.34 6.46
CA ALA A 581 17.62 -22.24 5.99
C ALA A 581 16.76 -21.70 7.14
N GLY A 582 16.83 -20.40 7.39
CA GLY A 582 15.95 -19.74 8.35
C GLY A 582 14.49 -19.84 7.91
N GLU A 583 13.58 -20.01 8.86
CA GLU A 583 12.15 -20.16 8.60
C GLU A 583 11.46 -18.83 8.23
N LYS A 584 12.02 -17.70 8.67
CA LYS A 584 11.46 -16.35 8.52
C LYS A 584 11.90 -15.67 7.22
N ALA A 585 10.92 -15.10 6.51
CA ALA A 585 11.15 -14.27 5.33
C ALA A 585 11.35 -12.80 5.72
N TYR A 586 12.16 -12.08 4.94
CA TYR A 586 12.46 -10.67 5.13
C TYR A 586 12.21 -9.88 3.84
N SER A 587 11.84 -8.61 4.00
CA SER A 587 11.61 -7.68 2.89
C SER A 587 12.90 -6.96 2.54
N PHE A 588 13.58 -7.41 1.49
CA PHE A 588 14.73 -6.76 0.83
C PHE A 588 15.66 -5.87 1.70
N PRO A 589 16.37 -6.42 2.70
CA PRO A 589 17.18 -5.63 3.63
C PRO A 589 18.15 -4.66 2.91
N GLN A 590 18.12 -3.38 3.27
CA GLN A 590 19.02 -2.33 2.73
C GLN A 590 20.04 -1.81 3.75
N GLN A 591 19.99 -2.34 4.97
CA GLN A 591 20.98 -2.14 6.00
C GLN A 591 21.11 -3.47 6.74
N PHE A 592 22.33 -4.01 6.82
CA PHE A 592 22.54 -5.31 7.46
C PHE A 592 24.01 -5.60 7.73
N SER A 593 24.23 -6.59 8.59
CA SER A 593 25.49 -7.33 8.67
C SER A 593 25.21 -8.83 8.60
N VAL A 594 26.11 -9.58 7.99
CA VAL A 594 26.16 -11.05 8.04
C VAL A 594 27.49 -11.48 8.61
N GLU A 595 27.45 -12.46 9.50
CA GLU A 595 28.59 -12.91 10.31
C GLU A 595 28.56 -14.45 10.41
N ALA A 596 29.73 -15.07 10.42
CA ALA A 596 29.90 -16.49 10.77
C ALA A 596 31.36 -16.80 11.10
N TRP A 597 31.61 -17.92 11.79
CA TRP A 597 32.89 -18.61 11.74
C TRP A 597 32.86 -19.67 10.65
N VAL A 598 33.96 -19.80 9.90
CA VAL A 598 34.10 -20.78 8.81
C VAL A 598 35.41 -21.54 8.92
N LYS A 599 35.37 -22.83 8.59
CA LYS A 599 36.55 -23.71 8.46
C LYS A 599 36.43 -24.56 7.22
N GLN A 600 37.48 -24.57 6.39
CA GLN A 600 37.52 -25.39 5.18
C GLN A 600 38.96 -25.86 4.93
N SER A 601 39.10 -27.02 4.28
CA SER A 601 40.39 -27.53 3.80
C SER A 601 40.23 -28.34 2.52
N GLY A 602 41.31 -28.47 1.75
CA GLY A 602 41.37 -29.31 0.56
C GLY A 602 41.18 -28.57 -0.76
N VAL A 603 41.70 -29.17 -1.82
CA VAL A 603 41.78 -28.56 -3.16
C VAL A 603 40.39 -28.43 -3.78
N GLY A 604 40.07 -27.23 -4.30
CA GLY A 604 38.80 -26.96 -4.98
C GLY A 604 37.58 -26.84 -4.04
N ARG A 605 37.81 -26.83 -2.73
CA ARG A 605 36.78 -26.67 -1.70
C ARG A 605 36.56 -25.20 -1.35
N GLY A 606 35.34 -24.84 -0.98
CA GLY A 606 34.90 -23.47 -0.72
C GLY A 606 33.38 -23.40 -0.79
N GLY A 607 32.80 -22.26 -1.15
CA GLY A 607 31.36 -22.12 -1.42
C GLY A 607 30.66 -21.13 -0.48
N ARG A 608 29.33 -21.18 -0.42
CA ARG A 608 28.49 -20.25 0.34
C ARG A 608 28.70 -20.46 1.85
N ILE A 609 28.88 -19.36 2.58
CA ILE A 609 28.97 -19.35 4.04
C ILE A 609 27.61 -18.93 4.60
N ILE A 610 27.16 -17.72 4.26
CA ILE A 610 25.84 -17.19 4.63
C ILE A 610 25.37 -16.22 3.55
N GLY A 611 24.05 -16.09 3.35
CA GLY A 611 23.50 -14.92 2.67
C GLY A 611 22.01 -15.01 2.40
N PHE A 612 21.52 -14.06 1.61
CA PHE A 612 20.10 -13.87 1.33
C PHE A 612 19.70 -14.46 -0.02
N GLY A 613 18.48 -15.00 -0.14
CA GLY A 613 17.99 -15.49 -1.41
C GLY A 613 16.48 -15.52 -1.52
N ASN A 614 15.98 -15.46 -2.76
CA ASN A 614 14.54 -15.37 -3.06
C ASN A 614 13.81 -16.72 -3.02
N SER A 615 14.50 -17.80 -2.64
CA SER A 615 13.88 -19.09 -2.40
C SER A 615 14.37 -19.71 -1.09
N LYS A 616 13.41 -20.17 -0.28
CA LYS A 616 13.69 -20.92 0.97
C LYS A 616 14.27 -22.30 0.70
N THR A 617 13.78 -22.97 -0.35
CA THR A 617 14.15 -24.34 -0.73
C THR A 617 14.71 -24.38 -2.14
N GLY A 618 15.81 -25.09 -2.34
CA GLY A 618 16.51 -25.08 -3.63
C GLY A 618 17.28 -23.78 -3.88
N ASN A 619 17.65 -23.55 -5.14
CA ASN A 619 18.49 -22.42 -5.54
C ASN A 619 17.65 -21.14 -5.70
N SER A 620 18.26 -19.99 -5.39
CA SER A 620 17.65 -18.70 -5.73
C SER A 620 17.90 -18.35 -7.20
N GLY A 621 16.98 -17.60 -7.80
CA GLY A 621 17.25 -16.92 -9.07
C GLY A 621 18.46 -16.01 -8.95
N GLY A 622 19.45 -16.16 -9.85
CA GLY A 622 20.68 -15.36 -9.83
C GLY A 622 21.75 -15.77 -8.79
N GLY A 623 21.50 -16.79 -7.96
CA GLY A 623 22.44 -17.29 -6.94
C GLY A 623 22.36 -16.57 -5.58
N GLY A 624 21.33 -15.75 -5.38
CA GLY A 624 21.13 -14.97 -4.16
C GLY A 624 22.00 -13.71 -4.11
N ASP A 625 21.98 -13.04 -2.97
CA ASP A 625 22.60 -11.73 -2.73
C ASP A 625 23.03 -11.59 -1.26
N ARG A 626 23.69 -10.48 -0.88
CA ARG A 626 24.00 -10.11 0.52
C ARG A 626 24.75 -11.22 1.24
N MET A 627 25.92 -11.59 0.73
CA MET A 627 26.45 -12.92 0.96
C MET A 627 27.94 -12.97 1.23
N LEU A 628 28.33 -13.88 2.11
CA LEU A 628 29.70 -14.32 2.30
C LEU A 628 29.91 -15.68 1.62
N TYR A 629 30.97 -15.80 0.84
CA TYR A 629 31.38 -17.07 0.24
C TYR A 629 32.91 -17.19 0.14
N MET A 630 33.40 -18.42 0.15
CA MET A 630 34.82 -18.76 0.04
C MET A 630 35.14 -19.28 -1.36
N ARG A 631 36.24 -18.80 -1.95
CA ARG A 631 36.77 -19.27 -3.24
C ARG A 631 37.64 -20.51 -3.07
N THR A 632 38.00 -21.16 -4.18
CA THR A 632 38.86 -22.36 -4.19
C THR A 632 40.30 -22.10 -3.71
N ASN A 633 40.75 -20.84 -3.75
CA ASN A 633 42.05 -20.40 -3.22
C ASN A 633 41.97 -19.94 -1.75
N GLY A 634 40.83 -20.12 -1.08
CA GLY A 634 40.62 -19.72 0.31
C GLY A 634 40.24 -18.25 0.54
N SER A 635 40.22 -17.39 -0.49
CA SER A 635 39.76 -16.01 -0.29
C SER A 635 38.27 -15.95 0.10
N ILE A 636 37.94 -15.13 1.09
CA ILE A 636 36.57 -14.79 1.50
C ILE A 636 36.08 -13.63 0.64
N VAL A 637 34.81 -13.71 0.22
CA VAL A 637 34.18 -12.70 -0.62
C VAL A 637 32.87 -12.24 0.00
N PHE A 638 32.68 -10.93 0.12
CA PHE A 638 31.39 -10.31 0.42
C PHE A 638 30.75 -9.76 -0.85
N GLY A 639 29.55 -10.22 -1.18
CA GLY A 639 28.83 -9.87 -2.41
C GLY A 639 27.51 -9.14 -2.15
N VAL A 640 27.27 -8.05 -2.90
CA VAL A 640 25.98 -7.33 -2.99
C VAL A 640 25.66 -7.06 -4.46
N ASN A 641 24.40 -7.23 -4.87
CA ASN A 641 23.94 -6.95 -6.23
C ASN A 641 23.16 -5.64 -6.26
N ASP A 642 23.73 -4.60 -6.87
CA ASP A 642 23.14 -3.27 -7.00
C ASP A 642 22.50 -2.98 -8.37
N GLY A 643 22.16 -4.05 -9.10
CA GLY A 643 21.96 -4.02 -10.55
C GLY A 643 23.17 -4.59 -11.30
N ALA A 644 24.33 -4.66 -10.63
CA ALA A 644 25.48 -5.46 -11.00
C ALA A 644 26.06 -6.19 -9.77
N GLN A 645 26.76 -7.30 -9.97
CA GLN A 645 27.43 -8.01 -8.88
C GLN A 645 28.66 -7.24 -8.39
N ARG A 646 28.59 -6.75 -7.15
CA ARG A 646 29.70 -6.07 -6.46
C ARG A 646 30.32 -7.02 -5.46
N THR A 647 31.65 -7.06 -5.42
CA THR A 647 32.37 -7.96 -4.51
C THR A 647 33.54 -7.27 -3.84
N LEU A 648 33.77 -7.59 -2.57
CA LEU A 648 35.01 -7.35 -1.84
C LEU A 648 35.66 -8.70 -1.56
N THR A 649 36.97 -8.83 -1.76
CA THR A 649 37.69 -10.11 -1.65
C THR A 649 38.86 -9.96 -0.67
N SER A 650 39.00 -10.88 0.29
CA SER A 650 40.16 -10.96 1.20
C SER A 650 41.39 -11.58 0.50
N PRO A 651 42.59 -11.49 1.09
CA PRO A 651 43.73 -12.32 0.69
C PRO A 651 43.37 -13.83 0.61
N SER A 652 44.12 -14.59 -0.17
CA SER A 652 43.96 -16.06 -0.25
C SER A 652 44.59 -16.76 0.95
N GLY A 653 44.08 -17.92 1.34
CA GLY A 653 44.69 -18.77 2.36
C GLY A 653 43.77 -19.21 3.49
N ASP A 654 42.56 -18.67 3.61
CA ASP A 654 41.63 -18.96 4.73
C ASP A 654 40.96 -20.36 4.63
N ASN A 655 41.48 -21.23 3.76
CA ASN A 655 41.11 -22.65 3.64
C ASN A 655 42.23 -23.59 4.14
N ASP A 656 42.94 -23.14 5.18
CA ASP A 656 44.06 -23.81 5.83
C ASP A 656 43.65 -24.87 6.87
N GLY A 657 42.34 -25.08 7.05
CA GLY A 657 41.78 -25.98 8.05
C GLY A 657 41.60 -25.37 9.44
N LEU A 658 41.83 -24.06 9.61
CA LEU A 658 41.54 -23.31 10.84
C LEU A 658 40.17 -22.63 10.76
N TRP A 659 39.68 -22.18 11.91
CA TRP A 659 38.45 -21.39 12.02
C TRP A 659 38.77 -19.91 11.82
N HIS A 660 38.10 -19.28 10.85
CA HIS A 660 38.19 -17.85 10.56
C HIS A 660 36.84 -17.17 10.81
N HIS A 661 36.88 -15.99 11.41
CA HIS A 661 35.70 -15.15 11.62
C HIS A 661 35.51 -14.23 10.42
N VAL A 662 34.31 -14.22 9.84
CA VAL A 662 34.03 -13.47 8.62
C VAL A 662 32.79 -12.61 8.79
N VAL A 663 32.90 -11.32 8.43
CA VAL A 663 31.79 -10.36 8.55
C VAL A 663 31.68 -9.50 7.30
N GLY A 664 30.47 -9.40 6.76
CA GLY A 664 30.11 -8.44 5.71
C GLY A 664 29.10 -7.43 6.24
N THR A 665 29.39 -6.14 6.12
CA THR A 665 28.47 -5.05 6.56
C THR A 665 28.04 -4.21 5.37
N TYR A 666 26.77 -3.83 5.33
CA TYR A 666 26.21 -2.94 4.31
C TYR A 666 25.30 -1.89 4.95
N ASP A 667 25.60 -0.62 4.69
CA ASP A 667 24.76 0.50 5.11
C ASP A 667 24.87 1.65 4.11
N SER A 668 23.73 2.12 3.59
CA SER A 668 23.67 3.30 2.73
C SER A 668 24.63 3.21 1.52
N GLY A 669 24.71 2.01 0.91
CA GLY A 669 25.61 1.72 -0.20
C GLY A 669 27.05 1.35 0.21
N MET A 670 27.42 1.52 1.47
CA MET A 670 28.78 1.21 1.94
C MET A 670 28.93 -0.27 2.30
N MET A 671 29.63 -1.03 1.47
CA MET A 671 30.05 -2.40 1.75
C MET A 671 31.39 -2.41 2.50
N LYS A 672 31.53 -3.29 3.49
CA LYS A 672 32.82 -3.64 4.11
C LYS A 672 32.92 -5.14 4.34
N LEU A 673 34.12 -5.69 4.17
CA LEU A 673 34.46 -7.08 4.48
C LEU A 673 35.53 -7.10 5.57
N TYR A 674 35.29 -7.90 6.60
CA TYR A 674 36.25 -8.19 7.67
C TYR A 674 36.54 -9.69 7.72
N VAL A 675 37.81 -10.01 7.97
CA VAL A 675 38.27 -11.38 8.24
C VAL A 675 39.11 -11.31 9.52
N ASP A 676 38.81 -12.17 10.49
CA ASP A 676 39.48 -12.26 11.78
C ASP A 676 39.57 -10.92 12.52
N GLY A 677 38.46 -10.18 12.53
CA GLY A 677 38.36 -8.87 13.16
C GLY A 677 39.03 -7.72 12.39
N VAL A 678 39.66 -7.98 11.25
CA VAL A 678 40.43 -7.00 10.46
C VAL A 678 39.72 -6.64 9.16
N LEU A 679 39.63 -5.34 8.86
CA LEU A 679 39.06 -4.84 7.59
C LEU A 679 39.90 -5.30 6.40
N SER A 680 39.32 -6.15 5.55
CA SER A 680 39.92 -6.61 4.29
C SER A 680 39.64 -5.66 3.12
N GLY A 681 38.53 -4.93 3.15
CA GLY A 681 38.21 -3.93 2.13
C GLY A 681 36.87 -3.24 2.34
N SER A 682 36.66 -2.15 1.60
CA SER A 682 35.42 -1.38 1.61
C SER A 682 35.15 -0.74 0.24
N ALA A 683 33.88 -0.57 -0.12
CA ALA A 683 33.49 0.11 -1.35
C ALA A 683 32.10 0.75 -1.21
N LEU A 684 31.90 1.88 -1.91
CA LEU A 684 30.57 2.47 -2.11
C LEU A 684 29.94 1.85 -3.37
N VAL A 685 28.70 1.38 -3.24
CA VAL A 685 27.90 0.75 -4.29
C VAL A 685 26.46 1.28 -4.26
N GLY A 686 25.62 0.88 -5.22
CA GLY A 686 24.19 1.21 -5.22
C GLY A 686 23.35 0.34 -4.28
N SER A 687 22.04 0.53 -4.29
CA SER A 687 21.09 -0.22 -3.46
C SER A 687 21.09 -1.72 -3.74
N ALA A 688 21.15 -2.54 -2.69
CA ALA A 688 21.07 -3.99 -2.83
C ALA A 688 19.73 -4.42 -3.48
N SER A 689 19.72 -5.56 -4.17
CA SER A 689 18.59 -6.00 -4.99
C SER A 689 17.29 -6.13 -4.18
N THR A 690 16.18 -5.61 -4.70
CA THR A 690 14.90 -5.52 -4.01
C THR A 690 14.03 -6.74 -4.24
N TYR A 691 14.16 -7.76 -3.39
CA TYR A 691 13.29 -8.94 -3.37
C TYR A 691 13.01 -9.46 -1.95
N TYR A 692 11.88 -10.16 -1.77
CA TYR A 692 11.58 -10.93 -0.57
C TYR A 692 12.38 -12.23 -0.52
N GLY A 693 12.91 -12.60 0.65
CA GLY A 693 13.79 -13.76 0.74
C GLY A 693 14.08 -14.27 2.15
N TRP A 694 14.96 -15.27 2.21
CA TRP A 694 15.39 -15.95 3.43
C TRP A 694 16.90 -15.91 3.61
N TRP A 695 17.33 -15.71 4.85
CA TRP A 695 18.72 -15.91 5.25
C TRP A 695 19.03 -17.41 5.33
N ARG A 696 20.13 -17.82 4.70
CA ARG A 696 20.55 -19.22 4.58
C ARG A 696 22.04 -19.34 4.84
N VAL A 697 22.42 -20.44 5.46
CA VAL A 697 23.80 -20.78 5.85
C VAL A 697 24.23 -22.02 5.06
N GLY A 698 25.42 -21.97 4.48
CA GLY A 698 26.05 -23.07 3.75
C GLY A 698 25.57 -23.29 2.31
N TYR A 699 24.58 -22.53 1.81
CA TYR A 699 23.98 -22.85 0.51
C TYR A 699 23.33 -21.70 -0.26
N ASP A 700 23.79 -21.54 -1.50
CA ASP A 700 23.10 -21.13 -2.74
C ASP A 700 24.14 -21.27 -3.87
N LEU A 701 23.73 -21.07 -5.13
CA LEU A 701 24.68 -21.04 -6.23
C LEU A 701 25.61 -19.83 -6.14
N THR A 702 26.92 -20.07 -6.24
CA THR A 702 27.93 -19.00 -6.35
C THR A 702 28.52 -18.91 -7.75
N ASN A 703 28.18 -19.82 -8.67
CA ASN A 703 28.76 -19.92 -10.01
C ASN A 703 28.52 -18.68 -10.87
N SER A 704 27.41 -17.98 -10.63
CA SER A 704 27.11 -16.71 -11.30
C SER A 704 27.94 -15.55 -10.77
N TRP A 705 28.63 -15.68 -9.64
CA TRP A 705 29.35 -14.61 -8.95
C TRP A 705 30.87 -14.67 -9.17
N PRO A 706 31.58 -13.53 -9.14
CA PRO A 706 33.02 -13.47 -9.39
C PRO A 706 33.86 -14.43 -8.54
N GLY A 707 34.54 -15.37 -9.21
CA GLY A 707 35.40 -16.37 -8.59
C GLY A 707 34.65 -17.41 -7.74
N GLY A 708 33.34 -17.54 -7.89
CA GLY A 708 32.54 -18.60 -7.25
C GLY A 708 32.68 -19.96 -7.95
N GLY A 709 31.83 -20.92 -7.58
CA GLY A 709 31.83 -22.28 -8.14
C GLY A 709 32.72 -23.30 -7.41
N ALA A 710 33.19 -22.97 -6.21
CA ALA A 710 33.89 -23.92 -5.34
C ALA A 710 32.94 -25.02 -4.81
N THR A 711 33.49 -26.19 -4.47
CA THR A 711 32.69 -27.32 -3.97
C THR A 711 32.41 -27.19 -2.48
N GLN A 712 31.12 -27.09 -2.11
CA GLN A 712 30.65 -26.82 -0.73
C GLN A 712 31.00 -27.88 0.31
N THR A 713 31.04 -29.17 -0.06
CA THR A 713 31.14 -30.28 0.91
C THR A 713 32.38 -30.16 1.79
N GLY A 714 32.20 -30.38 3.09
CA GLY A 714 33.24 -30.38 4.12
C GLY A 714 33.44 -29.03 4.81
N MET A 715 32.65 -28.00 4.48
CA MET A 715 32.75 -26.69 5.13
C MET A 715 32.14 -26.74 6.53
N GLY A 716 32.95 -26.46 7.55
CA GLY A 716 32.49 -26.16 8.90
C GLY A 716 31.99 -24.72 8.97
N ILE A 717 30.81 -24.52 9.55
CA ILE A 717 30.22 -23.20 9.80
C ILE A 717 29.68 -23.18 11.23
N ASP A 718 29.99 -22.11 11.96
CA ASP A 718 29.62 -21.92 13.36
C ASP A 718 29.17 -20.46 13.62
N GLU A 719 28.38 -20.24 14.66
CA GLU A 719 27.93 -18.92 15.15
C GLU A 719 27.48 -17.95 14.04
N ALA A 720 26.60 -18.42 13.15
CA ALA A 720 26.10 -17.63 12.03
C ALA A 720 25.08 -16.59 12.51
N ALA A 721 25.34 -15.30 12.30
CA ALA A 721 24.47 -14.21 12.74
C ALA A 721 24.14 -13.22 11.62
N VAL A 722 22.99 -12.57 11.76
CA VAL A 722 22.51 -11.50 10.88
C VAL A 722 22.04 -10.35 11.76
N TYR A 723 22.45 -9.13 11.42
CA TYR A 723 22.07 -7.90 12.12
C TYR A 723 21.26 -7.01 11.18
N PRO A 724 20.28 -6.25 11.70
CA PRO A 724 19.49 -5.32 10.89
C PRO A 724 20.22 -3.98 10.62
N TYR A 725 21.50 -3.88 10.98
CA TYR A 725 22.34 -2.70 10.81
C TYR A 725 23.79 -3.09 10.47
N ALA A 726 24.62 -2.12 10.07
CA ALA A 726 26.05 -2.34 9.85
C ALA A 726 26.81 -2.32 11.19
N LEU A 727 27.43 -3.44 11.57
CA LEU A 727 28.29 -3.53 12.73
C LEU A 727 29.47 -2.57 12.60
N THR A 728 29.85 -1.96 13.71
CA THR A 728 31.03 -1.10 13.79
C THR A 728 32.32 -1.94 13.77
N PRO A 729 33.48 -1.38 13.35
CA PRO A 729 34.75 -2.08 13.44
C PRO A 729 35.08 -2.59 14.85
N LEU A 730 34.66 -1.86 15.89
CA LEU A 730 34.85 -2.26 17.28
C LEU A 730 34.01 -3.49 17.62
N GLN A 731 32.72 -3.51 17.28
CA GLN A 731 31.86 -4.69 17.50
C GLN A 731 32.43 -5.93 16.80
N VAL A 732 32.83 -5.79 15.53
CA VAL A 732 33.44 -6.90 14.76
C VAL A 732 34.71 -7.42 15.44
N GLN A 733 35.59 -6.53 15.91
CA GLN A 733 36.80 -6.92 16.65
C GLN A 733 36.46 -7.58 17.99
N THR A 734 35.46 -7.07 18.71
CA THR A 734 35.00 -7.63 19.99
C THR A 734 34.43 -9.03 19.81
N HIS A 735 33.66 -9.27 18.75
CA HIS A 735 33.13 -10.60 18.42
C HIS A 735 34.26 -11.59 18.14
N TYR A 736 35.23 -11.19 17.31
CA TYR A 736 36.40 -12.02 17.01
C TYR A 736 37.21 -12.38 18.26
N ALA A 737 37.42 -11.41 19.15
CA ALA A 737 38.23 -11.58 20.36
C ALA A 737 37.56 -12.43 21.44
N ALA A 738 36.27 -12.74 21.30
CA ALA A 738 35.47 -13.44 22.30
C ALA A 738 35.52 -14.98 22.22
N LYS A 739 36.22 -15.56 21.23
CA LYS A 739 36.27 -17.01 20.97
C LYS A 739 36.88 -17.89 22.06
#